data_AF-A0A1W0A022-F1
#
_entry.id   AF-A0A1W0A022-F1
#
_cell.length_a   1.000
_cell.length_b   1.000
_cell.length_c   1.000
_cell.angle_alpha   90.00
_cell.angle_beta   90.00
_cell.angle_gamma   90.00
#
_symmetry.space_group_name_H-M   'P 1'
#
loop_
_entity.id
_entity.type
_entity.pdbx_description
1 polymer ?
#
loop_
_entity_poly.entity_id
_entity_poly.type
_entity_poly.pdbx_seq_one_letter_code
_entity_poly.pdbx_strand_id
1 'polypeptide(L)'
;MEVLSQLGGPQEERSKRLLHHTSIFDRPLPPLSKERDFVVPVDFRAQEEAYQEKLASQTEEIVFLKKYVERILNQLRRVLVKHNELEQLQQLCDPIALQSTEQVDSSPPWFTSKEYMSPLFAAYESRIKELELNCDKYKKDLEVFLTQAETMTKDNERLQHELSMAMDKLVLQSETNKSTDFFTEAKPDGHLADQLADLNERIDILMSENSLLVEQVSLQESELEDTRQDVQERDAQLLTMSQNFNQASLAIQELRDNIEHLKGDKQRAEAQVQQFAATIAQLEAQKETILQHVQTHKDEAVKYELQIQEYEHRLASIKQSNEQKQLVVTKRYQGVCERLRELTSALDTKDKQLDDLQENYRATQSELEMVKGDCEGMLKVMQTMEKQLQEFAAREDAVTDLERSSQEQAQAAMLERDQAKAKETQCRREIARLTEQKRVAAAEYLKNQEDALDKQRRKLENEISYRSEELKHAQATIVTLKMQLENAMRHHVDAEKNLRDLSTQTEARISAFQEKYQQMVDRVAVAEEARDDALSKETQSLAQLIAKEKQFERIVAEMQEKWQLEKEQRSGLERELELRRAELREAQESIVLKEKNAQTLTKELQDVRNEWQTKQKYQIDMYVQQIRELKARLEQSETEVMKAKNDTTKTEHMLRMDHQRMEARFKNELDMNTSRLSRLKDEKARVESQLQEIQARQATYTSKIIALEQELADMHHQCSQMHLVVEEAERKASDVASQLAMVLSAQQQQLRQEVEIKSTLDRTRLEKSRLEREIAVRSQYHFNQTI
;
A
#
# COMPACT_ATOMS: atom_id res chain seq x y z
N MET A 1 46.57 -72.32 65.56
CA MET A 1 46.48 -70.85 65.76
C MET A 1 47.10 -70.19 64.54
N GLU A 2 46.65 -68.98 64.20
CA GLU A 2 47.46 -67.93 63.54
C GLU A 2 47.93 -68.18 62.07
N VAL A 3 47.54 -67.33 61.09
CA VAL A 3 48.19 -66.05 60.62
C VAL A 3 49.37 -66.35 59.67
N LEU A 4 49.56 -65.79 58.47
CA LEU A 4 48.88 -64.82 57.56
C LEU A 4 49.18 -65.30 56.09
N SER A 5 48.75 -64.76 54.94
CA SER A 5 48.27 -63.45 54.44
C SER A 5 47.40 -63.72 53.18
N GLN A 6 46.29 -63.02 52.89
CA GLN A 6 46.14 -61.64 52.38
C GLN A 6 46.91 -61.29 51.10
N LEU A 7 46.20 -61.20 49.96
CA LEU A 7 46.03 -59.96 49.18
C LEU A 7 45.04 -60.17 48.01
N GLY A 8 43.85 -59.55 48.09
CA GLY A 8 42.84 -59.51 47.02
C GLY A 8 42.36 -58.06 46.83
N GLY A 9 42.23 -57.61 45.58
CA GLY A 9 42.15 -56.19 45.24
C GLY A 9 40.73 -55.57 45.18
N PRO A 10 40.62 -54.22 45.13
CA PRO A 10 39.33 -53.49 45.20
C PRO A 10 38.33 -53.74 44.05
N GLN A 11 38.72 -54.49 43.02
CA GLN A 11 37.87 -54.83 41.89
C GLN A 11 36.70 -55.74 42.30
N GLU A 12 36.94 -56.69 43.22
CA GLU A 12 36.00 -57.79 43.50
C GLU A 12 34.81 -57.36 44.37
N GLU A 13 34.98 -56.35 45.22
CA GLU A 13 33.89 -55.79 46.03
C GLU A 13 32.87 -54.99 45.21
N ARG A 14 33.25 -54.43 44.07
CA ARG A 14 32.30 -53.74 43.17
C ARG A 14 31.36 -54.75 42.51
N SER A 15 31.89 -55.86 42.01
CA SER A 15 31.10 -56.90 41.32
C SER A 15 29.99 -57.50 42.20
N LYS A 16 30.22 -57.63 43.50
CA LYS A 16 29.26 -58.24 44.44
C LYS A 16 28.09 -57.34 44.84
N ARG A 17 28.12 -56.03 44.55
CA ARG A 17 27.04 -55.08 44.93
C ARG A 17 25.93 -54.91 43.89
N LEU A 18 26.08 -55.44 42.67
CA LEU A 18 25.12 -55.25 41.57
C LEU A 18 24.05 -56.35 41.44
N LEU A 19 24.13 -57.43 42.22
CA LEU A 19 23.28 -58.63 42.08
C LEU A 19 22.22 -58.82 43.19
N HIS A 20 21.91 -57.80 43.98
CA HIS A 20 21.00 -57.91 45.15
C HIS A 20 19.86 -56.85 45.21
N HIS A 21 19.57 -56.15 44.11
CA HIS A 21 18.45 -55.19 44.03
C HIS A 21 17.41 -55.54 42.94
N THR A 22 16.83 -56.73 43.04
CA THR A 22 15.61 -57.12 42.29
C THR A 22 14.53 -57.65 43.25
N SER A 23 14.11 -56.82 44.21
CA SER A 23 12.95 -57.08 45.06
C SER A 23 12.39 -55.77 45.64
N ILE A 24 11.67 -55.00 44.82
CA ILE A 24 10.86 -53.85 45.25
C ILE A 24 9.54 -53.86 44.46
N PHE A 25 8.70 -54.85 44.74
CA PHE A 25 7.31 -54.92 44.26
C PHE A 25 6.39 -55.40 45.40
N ASP A 26 6.45 -54.72 46.55
CA ASP A 26 5.39 -54.82 47.57
C ASP A 26 5.43 -53.67 48.59
N ARG A 27 4.76 -52.55 48.27
CA ARG A 27 4.06 -51.66 49.23
C ARG A 27 3.30 -50.54 48.51
N PRO A 28 2.09 -50.17 48.96
CA PRO A 28 1.34 -49.04 48.40
C PRO A 28 1.89 -47.69 48.87
N LEU A 29 1.72 -46.65 48.03
CA LEU A 29 2.04 -45.25 48.32
C LEU A 29 0.81 -44.35 48.05
N PRO A 30 0.74 -43.14 48.65
CA PRO A 30 -0.54 -42.45 48.88
C PRO A 30 -1.05 -41.62 47.67
N PRO A 31 -2.35 -41.25 47.66
CA PRO A 31 -2.96 -40.49 46.57
C PRO A 31 -2.49 -39.02 46.57
N LEU A 32 -2.07 -38.53 45.40
CA LEU A 32 -1.69 -37.14 45.17
C LEU A 32 -2.34 -36.56 43.91
N SER A 33 -3.32 -35.68 44.15
CA SER A 33 -3.72 -34.52 43.33
C SER A 33 -3.65 -34.60 41.80
N LYS A 34 -4.84 -34.73 41.19
CA LYS A 34 -5.38 -33.90 40.10
C LYS A 34 -4.56 -33.68 38.81
N GLU A 35 -5.17 -34.15 37.71
CA GLU A 35 -5.43 -33.36 36.50
C GLU A 35 -4.24 -32.61 35.88
N ARG A 36 -3.53 -33.30 34.98
CA ARG A 36 -3.07 -32.70 33.72
C ARG A 36 -3.78 -33.40 32.58
N ASP A 37 -4.43 -32.62 31.72
CA ASP A 37 -5.18 -33.17 30.59
C ASP A 37 -4.26 -33.91 29.62
N PHE A 38 -4.60 -35.17 29.37
CA PHE A 38 -3.93 -35.99 28.38
C PHE A 38 -4.46 -35.59 27.00
N VAL A 39 -3.76 -34.67 26.33
CA VAL A 39 -4.11 -34.28 24.95
C VAL A 39 -4.00 -35.52 24.06
N VAL A 40 -5.16 -36.07 23.70
CA VAL A 40 -5.26 -37.20 22.77
C VAL A 40 -4.64 -36.76 21.45
N PRO A 41 -3.71 -37.55 20.85
CA PRO A 41 -3.20 -37.26 19.52
C PRO A 41 -4.38 -37.17 18.54
N VAL A 42 -4.57 -36.00 17.94
CA VAL A 42 -5.57 -35.82 16.88
C VAL A 42 -5.20 -36.75 15.74
N ASP A 43 -6.14 -37.61 15.32
CA ASP A 43 -5.95 -38.43 14.14
C ASP A 43 -6.00 -37.52 12.91
N PHE A 44 -4.80 -37.11 12.45
CA PHE A 44 -4.62 -36.21 11.32
C PHE A 44 -5.38 -36.66 10.07
N ARG A 45 -5.63 -37.97 9.93
CA ARG A 45 -6.36 -38.54 8.81
C ARG A 45 -7.83 -38.17 8.82
N ALA A 46 -8.48 -38.24 9.99
CA ALA A 46 -9.87 -37.79 10.15
C ALA A 46 -10.00 -36.26 9.98
N GLN A 47 -8.97 -35.51 10.35
CA GLN A 47 -8.93 -34.06 10.10
C GLN A 47 -8.74 -33.73 8.61
N GLU A 48 -7.91 -34.49 7.89
CA GLU A 48 -7.70 -34.37 6.44
C GLU A 48 -8.98 -34.72 5.65
N GLU A 49 -9.64 -35.83 5.99
CA GLU A 49 -10.92 -36.24 5.40
C GLU A 49 -12.00 -35.16 5.60
N ALA A 50 -12.13 -34.61 6.81
CA ALA A 50 -13.07 -33.51 7.09
C ALA A 50 -12.74 -32.20 6.34
N TYR A 51 -11.46 -31.91 6.06
CA TYR A 51 -11.07 -30.79 5.21
C TYR A 51 -11.39 -31.03 3.73
N GLN A 52 -11.24 -32.26 3.23
CA GLN A 52 -11.59 -32.62 1.86
C GLN A 52 -13.11 -32.57 1.63
N GLU A 53 -13.92 -33.05 2.58
CA GLU A 53 -15.39 -32.95 2.53
C GLU A 53 -15.86 -31.48 2.55
N LYS A 54 -15.19 -30.63 3.34
CA LYS A 54 -15.46 -29.18 3.37
C LYS A 54 -15.06 -28.47 2.07
N LEU A 55 -13.95 -28.88 1.43
CA LEU A 55 -13.56 -28.38 0.11
C LEU A 55 -14.52 -28.83 -0.99
N ALA A 56 -15.03 -30.07 -0.93
CA ALA A 56 -16.00 -30.59 -1.88
C ALA A 56 -17.32 -29.79 -1.82
N SER A 57 -17.89 -29.62 -0.61
CA SER A 57 -19.13 -28.85 -0.41
C SER A 57 -18.99 -27.37 -0.80
N GLN A 58 -17.85 -26.72 -0.51
CA GLN A 58 -17.58 -25.36 -1.01
C GLN A 58 -17.43 -25.31 -2.55
N THR A 59 -16.89 -26.35 -3.18
CA THR A 59 -16.79 -26.44 -4.64
C THR A 59 -18.17 -26.60 -5.28
N GLU A 60 -19.06 -27.40 -4.68
CA GLU A 60 -20.46 -27.53 -5.11
C GLU A 60 -21.24 -26.21 -4.95
N GLU A 61 -21.05 -25.49 -3.85
CA GLU A 61 -21.64 -24.16 -3.63
C GLU A 61 -21.17 -23.15 -4.69
N ILE A 62 -19.87 -23.12 -5.01
CA ILE A 62 -19.32 -22.29 -6.10
C ILE A 62 -19.94 -22.66 -7.46
N VAL A 63 -20.17 -23.95 -7.74
CA VAL A 63 -20.84 -24.40 -8.97
C VAL A 63 -22.32 -24.02 -8.99
N PHE A 64 -23.01 -24.07 -7.86
CA PHE A 64 -24.39 -23.60 -7.72
C PHE A 64 -24.49 -22.08 -7.95
N LEU A 65 -23.64 -21.30 -7.29
CA LEU A 65 -23.60 -19.84 -7.41
C LEU A 65 -23.28 -19.41 -8.85
N LYS A 66 -22.33 -20.07 -9.53
CA LYS A 66 -22.05 -19.82 -10.96
C LYS A 66 -23.29 -20.04 -11.85
N LYS A 67 -24.01 -21.15 -11.67
CA LYS A 67 -25.28 -21.44 -12.39
C LYS A 67 -26.40 -20.45 -12.04
N TYR A 68 -26.44 -19.96 -10.80
CA TYR A 68 -27.41 -18.96 -10.37
C TYR A 68 -27.15 -17.59 -10.99
N VAL A 69 -25.90 -17.12 -10.98
CA VAL A 69 -25.45 -15.90 -11.67
C VAL A 69 -25.69 -16.00 -13.17
N GLU A 70 -25.37 -17.14 -13.81
CA GLU A 70 -25.66 -17.37 -15.22
C GLU A 70 -27.17 -17.32 -15.54
N ARG A 71 -28.02 -17.85 -14.65
CA ARG A 71 -29.49 -17.74 -14.78
C ARG A 71 -29.97 -16.29 -14.68
N ILE A 72 -29.44 -15.51 -13.74
CA ILE A 72 -29.77 -14.07 -13.60
C ILE A 72 -29.27 -13.28 -14.82
N LEU A 73 -28.04 -13.50 -15.28
CA LEU A 73 -27.50 -12.84 -16.48
C LEU A 73 -28.32 -13.16 -17.73
N ASN A 74 -28.83 -14.39 -17.87
CA ASN A 74 -29.72 -14.76 -18.96
C ASN A 74 -31.13 -14.16 -18.83
N GLN A 75 -31.64 -13.91 -17.61
CA GLN A 75 -32.86 -13.12 -17.41
C GLN A 75 -32.63 -11.64 -17.75
N LEU A 76 -31.53 -11.06 -17.28
CA LEU A 76 -31.14 -9.67 -17.55
C LEU A 76 -30.96 -9.43 -19.05
N ARG A 77 -30.26 -10.32 -19.77
CA ARG A 77 -30.15 -10.28 -21.24
C ARG A 77 -31.52 -10.28 -21.94
N ARG A 78 -32.48 -11.10 -21.49
CA ARG A 78 -33.85 -11.10 -22.06
C ARG A 78 -34.58 -9.78 -21.80
N VAL A 79 -34.36 -9.14 -20.65
CA VAL A 79 -34.93 -7.83 -20.33
C VAL A 79 -34.28 -6.73 -21.17
N LEU A 80 -32.96 -6.70 -21.30
CA LEU A 80 -32.22 -5.71 -22.09
C LEU A 80 -32.50 -5.83 -23.60
N VAL A 81 -32.66 -7.04 -24.14
CA VAL A 81 -33.17 -7.28 -25.49
C VAL A 81 -34.57 -6.68 -25.68
N LYS A 82 -35.47 -6.86 -24.71
CA LYS A 82 -36.86 -6.38 -24.79
C LYS A 82 -36.96 -4.85 -24.80
N HIS A 83 -35.99 -4.14 -24.24
CA HIS A 83 -35.95 -2.67 -24.20
C HIS A 83 -34.96 -2.07 -25.22
N ASN A 84 -34.34 -2.89 -26.08
CA ASN A 84 -33.39 -2.48 -27.11
C ASN A 84 -32.06 -1.86 -26.57
N GLU A 85 -31.71 -2.17 -25.31
CA GLU A 85 -30.54 -1.63 -24.60
C GLU A 85 -29.30 -2.55 -24.70
N LEU A 86 -29.43 -3.75 -25.28
CA LEU A 86 -28.38 -4.76 -25.29
C LEU A 86 -27.09 -4.27 -25.98
N GLU A 87 -27.18 -3.54 -27.10
CA GLU A 87 -26.01 -3.06 -27.84
C GLU A 87 -25.17 -2.06 -27.02
N GLN A 88 -25.81 -1.22 -26.20
CA GLN A 88 -25.13 -0.27 -25.32
C GLN A 88 -24.37 -1.01 -24.21
N LEU A 89 -24.95 -2.08 -23.65
CA LEU A 89 -24.27 -2.90 -22.65
C LEU A 89 -23.18 -3.79 -23.27
N GLN A 90 -23.33 -4.19 -24.53
CA GLN A 90 -22.35 -5.01 -25.25
C GLN A 90 -21.08 -4.22 -25.61
N GLN A 91 -21.18 -2.89 -25.79
CA GLN A 91 -20.01 -2.00 -25.87
C GLN A 91 -19.30 -1.79 -24.51
N LEU A 92 -19.98 -2.03 -23.38
CA LEU A 92 -19.42 -1.92 -22.03
C LEU A 92 -18.82 -3.24 -21.50
N CYS A 93 -19.00 -4.36 -22.20
CA CYS A 93 -18.57 -5.70 -21.76
C CYS A 93 -17.79 -6.46 -22.85
N ASP A 94 -17.07 -5.74 -23.72
CA ASP A 94 -16.25 -6.35 -24.78
C ASP A 94 -15.05 -7.13 -24.16
N PRO A 95 -14.94 -8.47 -24.34
CA PRO A 95 -13.99 -9.30 -23.60
C PRO A 95 -12.51 -8.99 -23.84
N ILE A 96 -12.17 -8.25 -24.90
CA ILE A 96 -10.79 -7.92 -25.27
C ILE A 96 -10.07 -7.10 -24.18
N ALA A 97 -10.82 -6.34 -23.37
CA ALA A 97 -10.28 -5.57 -22.24
C ALA A 97 -10.04 -6.40 -20.96
N LEU A 98 -10.46 -7.67 -20.92
CA LEU A 98 -10.54 -8.47 -19.68
C LEU A 98 -9.52 -9.62 -19.57
N GLN A 99 -8.54 -9.72 -20.49
CA GLN A 99 -7.52 -10.78 -20.47
C GLN A 99 -6.11 -10.32 -20.05
N SER A 100 -5.93 -9.07 -19.59
CA SER A 100 -4.59 -8.52 -19.33
C SER A 100 -4.42 -7.73 -18.03
N THR A 101 -4.82 -8.31 -16.88
CA THR A 101 -4.12 -8.16 -15.59
C THR A 101 -4.71 -9.15 -14.57
N GLU A 102 -3.89 -10.09 -14.08
CA GLU A 102 -4.08 -10.58 -12.71
C GLU A 102 -3.43 -9.59 -11.74
N GLN A 103 -4.07 -9.37 -10.59
CA GLN A 103 -3.62 -8.62 -9.40
C GLN A 103 -3.55 -7.09 -9.46
N VAL A 104 -3.71 -6.52 -8.25
CA VAL A 104 -3.61 -5.12 -7.81
C VAL A 104 -4.78 -4.19 -8.16
N ASP A 105 -5.41 -3.68 -7.10
CA ASP A 105 -6.50 -2.71 -7.10
C ASP A 105 -6.07 -1.37 -7.72
N SER A 106 -6.46 -1.13 -8.97
CA SER A 106 -6.45 0.19 -9.58
C SER A 106 -7.85 0.59 -10.02
N SER A 107 -8.32 1.75 -9.58
CA SER A 107 -9.63 2.27 -9.95
C SER A 107 -9.72 2.48 -11.47
N PRO A 108 -10.87 2.22 -12.12
CA PRO A 108 -11.02 2.39 -13.57
C PRO A 108 -10.55 3.77 -14.05
N PRO A 109 -9.93 3.90 -15.23
CA PRO A 109 -9.25 5.13 -15.66
C PRO A 109 -10.18 6.36 -15.84
N TRP A 110 -11.50 6.16 -15.91
CA TRP A 110 -12.47 7.25 -15.86
C TRP A 110 -12.61 7.88 -14.46
N PHE A 111 -12.30 7.15 -13.38
CA PHE A 111 -12.38 7.62 -11.99
C PHE A 111 -11.24 8.59 -11.62
N THR A 112 -10.09 8.46 -12.28
CA THR A 112 -8.91 9.33 -12.09
C THR A 112 -8.75 10.39 -13.19
N SER A 113 -9.41 10.22 -14.36
CA SER A 113 -9.38 11.21 -15.43
C SER A 113 -10.16 12.47 -15.08
N LYS A 114 -9.43 13.57 -14.90
CA LYS A 114 -9.97 14.90 -14.59
C LYS A 114 -10.90 15.44 -15.68
N GLU A 115 -10.76 14.98 -16.93
CA GLU A 115 -11.57 15.39 -18.07
C GLU A 115 -12.99 14.81 -18.03
N TYR A 116 -13.18 13.62 -17.45
CA TYR A 116 -14.50 13.02 -17.27
C TYR A 116 -15.09 13.33 -15.89
N MET A 117 -14.26 13.30 -14.84
CA MET A 117 -14.75 13.57 -13.48
C MET A 117 -15.14 15.03 -13.25
N SER A 118 -14.47 16.02 -13.87
CA SER A 118 -14.80 17.43 -13.61
C SER A 118 -16.16 17.86 -14.18
N PRO A 119 -16.57 17.49 -15.41
CA PRO A 119 -17.93 17.73 -15.89
C PRO A 119 -18.98 16.92 -15.13
N LEU A 120 -18.65 15.67 -14.75
CA LEU A 120 -19.55 14.80 -14.00
C LEU A 120 -19.82 15.34 -12.58
N PHE A 121 -18.79 15.80 -11.86
CA PHE A 121 -18.95 16.48 -10.59
C PHE A 121 -19.71 17.81 -10.74
N ALA A 122 -19.47 18.60 -11.78
CA ALA A 122 -20.24 19.82 -12.02
C ALA A 122 -21.73 19.52 -12.28
N ALA A 123 -22.05 18.45 -13.00
CA ALA A 123 -23.42 17.98 -13.21
C ALA A 123 -24.05 17.48 -11.90
N TYR A 124 -23.33 16.69 -11.09
CA TYR A 124 -23.81 16.24 -9.78
C TYR A 124 -23.98 17.40 -8.80
N GLU A 125 -23.06 18.35 -8.71
CA GLU A 125 -23.21 19.56 -7.90
C GLU A 125 -24.43 20.38 -8.32
N SER A 126 -24.63 20.55 -9.63
CA SER A 126 -25.82 21.26 -10.15
C SER A 126 -27.11 20.52 -9.79
N ARG A 127 -27.12 19.19 -9.88
CA ARG A 127 -28.28 18.36 -9.54
C ARG A 127 -28.53 18.28 -8.03
N ILE A 128 -27.47 18.30 -7.21
CA ILE A 128 -27.56 18.40 -5.75
C ILE A 128 -28.18 19.75 -5.38
N LYS A 129 -27.67 20.87 -5.90
CA LYS A 129 -28.24 22.21 -5.65
C LYS A 129 -29.69 22.35 -6.11
N GLU A 130 -30.06 21.70 -7.22
CA GLU A 130 -31.45 21.62 -7.69
C GLU A 130 -32.34 20.79 -6.75
N LEU A 131 -31.84 19.66 -6.24
CA LEU A 131 -32.56 18.83 -5.27
C LEU A 131 -32.66 19.51 -3.90
N GLU A 132 -31.62 20.20 -3.44
CA GLU A 132 -31.62 21.03 -2.23
C GLU A 132 -32.67 22.15 -2.32
N LEU A 133 -32.70 22.90 -3.43
CA LEU A 133 -33.73 23.91 -3.70
C LEU A 133 -35.15 23.33 -3.72
N ASN A 134 -35.34 22.14 -4.30
CA ASN A 134 -36.64 21.47 -4.29
C ASN A 134 -37.01 20.97 -2.89
N CYS A 135 -36.07 20.44 -2.10
CA CYS A 135 -36.30 20.07 -0.70
C CYS A 135 -36.65 21.30 0.17
N ASP A 136 -35.95 22.42 0.02
CA ASP A 136 -36.25 23.68 0.71
C ASP A 136 -37.62 24.25 0.30
N LYS A 137 -38.01 24.10 -0.97
CA LYS A 137 -39.34 24.46 -1.45
C LYS A 137 -40.41 23.57 -0.83
N TYR A 138 -40.29 22.24 -0.97
CA TYR A 138 -41.25 21.30 -0.39
C TYR A 138 -41.34 21.42 1.13
N LYS A 139 -40.25 21.77 1.82
CA LYS A 139 -40.26 22.05 3.25
C LYS A 139 -41.10 23.30 3.57
N LYS A 140 -40.97 24.38 2.80
CA LYS A 140 -41.81 25.59 2.95
C LYS A 140 -43.27 25.31 2.60
N ASP A 141 -43.53 24.56 1.54
CA ASP A 141 -44.88 24.13 1.15
C ASP A 141 -45.52 23.25 2.27
N LEU A 142 -44.71 22.40 2.93
CA LEU A 142 -45.13 21.60 4.09
C LEU A 142 -45.32 22.44 5.37
N GLU A 143 -44.47 23.42 5.64
CA GLU A 143 -44.62 24.37 6.75
C GLU A 143 -45.90 25.20 6.58
N VAL A 144 -46.20 25.68 5.37
CA VAL A 144 -47.48 26.33 5.04
C VAL A 144 -48.65 25.36 5.26
N PHE A 145 -48.57 24.14 4.73
CA PHE A 145 -49.63 23.14 4.91
C PHE A 145 -49.86 22.78 6.39
N LEU A 146 -48.81 22.70 7.21
CA LEU A 146 -48.90 22.50 8.65
C LEU A 146 -49.58 23.67 9.36
N THR A 147 -49.24 24.92 9.03
CA THR A 147 -49.96 26.08 9.60
C THR A 147 -51.43 26.12 9.18
N GLN A 148 -51.74 25.72 7.95
CA GLN A 148 -53.12 25.62 7.45
C GLN A 148 -53.90 24.50 8.16
N ALA A 149 -53.28 23.34 8.36
CA ALA A 149 -53.84 22.24 9.14
C ALA A 149 -54.07 22.64 10.60
N GLU A 150 -53.14 23.34 11.24
CA GLU A 150 -53.32 23.89 12.59
C GLU A 150 -54.51 24.86 12.69
N THR A 151 -54.71 25.73 11.69
CA THR A 151 -55.91 26.58 11.66
C THR A 151 -57.19 25.75 11.47
N MET A 152 -57.19 24.74 10.61
CA MET A 152 -58.35 23.84 10.45
C MET A 152 -58.64 23.01 11.70
N THR A 153 -57.62 22.61 12.47
CA THR A 153 -57.82 21.95 13.78
C THR A 153 -58.47 22.93 14.76
N LYS A 154 -57.96 24.15 14.89
CA LYS A 154 -58.52 25.18 15.79
C LYS A 154 -59.95 25.57 15.40
N ASP A 155 -60.26 25.68 14.11
CA ASP A 155 -61.63 25.93 13.65
C ASP A 155 -62.55 24.72 13.82
N ASN A 156 -62.05 23.47 13.69
CA ASN A 156 -62.83 22.27 14.04
C ASN A 156 -63.10 22.17 15.54
N GLU A 157 -62.13 22.48 16.41
CA GLU A 157 -62.31 22.55 17.86
C GLU A 157 -63.35 23.62 18.23
N ARG A 158 -63.29 24.79 17.57
CA ARG A 158 -64.26 25.87 17.72
C ARG A 158 -65.67 25.45 17.27
N LEU A 159 -65.78 24.81 16.11
CA LEU A 159 -67.04 24.31 15.56
C LEU A 159 -67.62 23.17 16.40
N GLN A 160 -66.80 22.27 16.96
CA GLN A 160 -67.26 21.25 17.91
C GLN A 160 -67.78 21.89 19.20
N HIS A 161 -67.12 22.94 19.71
CA HIS A 161 -67.60 23.69 20.87
C HIS A 161 -68.93 24.41 20.58
N GLU A 162 -69.06 25.07 19.42
CA GLU A 162 -70.30 25.66 18.93
C GLU A 162 -71.42 24.61 18.77
N LEU A 163 -71.09 23.40 18.27
CA LEU A 163 -72.04 22.30 18.09
C LEU A 163 -72.50 21.70 19.42
N SER A 164 -71.61 21.52 20.40
CA SER A 164 -71.98 21.10 21.76
C SER A 164 -72.90 22.13 22.41
N MET A 165 -72.57 23.43 22.33
CA MET A 165 -73.43 24.50 22.84
C MET A 165 -74.79 24.55 22.12
N ALA A 166 -74.86 24.17 20.83
CA ALA A 166 -76.11 24.06 20.09
C ALA A 166 -76.92 22.82 20.50
N MET A 167 -76.27 21.68 20.77
CA MET A 167 -76.91 20.47 21.30
C MET A 167 -77.50 20.70 22.69
N ASP A 168 -76.74 21.29 23.62
CA ASP A 168 -77.23 21.63 24.96
C ASP A 168 -78.49 22.52 24.89
N LYS A 169 -78.52 23.43 23.92
CA LYS A 169 -79.64 24.36 23.67
C LYS A 169 -80.85 23.68 23.02
N LEU A 170 -80.63 22.70 22.13
CA LEU A 170 -81.69 21.90 21.51
C LEU A 170 -82.33 20.91 22.49
N VAL A 171 -81.53 20.28 23.35
CA VAL A 171 -82.03 19.44 24.46
C VAL A 171 -82.96 20.27 25.34
N LEU A 172 -82.55 21.48 25.73
CA LEU A 172 -83.36 22.42 26.52
C LEU A 172 -84.65 22.89 25.83
N GLN A 173 -84.74 22.85 24.50
CA GLN A 173 -85.94 23.22 23.75
C GLN A 173 -86.89 22.03 23.51
N SER A 174 -86.37 20.80 23.50
CA SER A 174 -87.15 19.58 23.27
C SER A 174 -88.15 19.25 24.39
N GLU A 175 -87.97 19.82 25.58
CA GLU A 175 -88.89 19.63 26.72
C GLU A 175 -90.15 20.52 26.65
N THR A 176 -90.27 21.43 25.68
CA THR A 176 -91.38 22.41 25.63
C THR A 176 -92.16 22.47 24.31
N ASN A 177 -93.45 22.09 24.41
CA ASN A 177 -94.62 22.43 23.57
C ASN A 177 -95.19 21.39 22.59
N LYS A 178 -96.50 21.56 22.36
CA LYS A 178 -97.44 20.79 21.52
C LYS A 178 -98.41 21.79 20.84
N SER A 179 -99.34 21.28 20.00
CA SER A 179 -100.61 21.96 19.62
C SER A 179 -100.46 23.08 18.55
N THR A 180 -101.44 23.42 17.68
CA THR A 180 -102.84 22.93 17.48
C THR A 180 -103.31 23.22 16.04
N ASP A 181 -104.44 22.63 15.63
CA ASP A 181 -105.22 22.93 14.42
C ASP A 181 -105.93 24.31 14.41
N PHE A 182 -106.54 24.68 13.27
CA PHE A 182 -107.56 25.73 13.17
C PHE A 182 -108.68 25.37 12.16
N PHE A 183 -109.87 25.96 12.30
CA PHE A 183 -111.16 25.43 11.80
C PHE A 183 -111.81 26.25 10.65
N THR A 184 -112.48 25.54 9.73
CA THR A 184 -113.86 25.68 9.16
C THR A 184 -114.54 27.08 8.95
N GLU A 185 -115.75 27.31 8.39
CA GLU A 185 -116.88 26.47 7.92
C GLU A 185 -117.88 27.24 6.99
N ALA A 186 -118.97 26.54 6.60
CA ALA A 186 -120.36 27.02 6.40
C ALA A 186 -120.94 27.32 4.99
N LYS A 187 -122.24 26.98 4.88
CA LYS A 187 -123.28 27.21 3.84
C LYS A 187 -124.60 27.56 4.62
N PRO A 188 -125.83 27.59 4.05
CA PRO A 188 -126.31 27.75 2.67
C PRO A 188 -127.03 29.14 2.55
N ASP A 189 -128.07 29.46 1.76
CA ASP A 189 -128.95 28.81 0.74
C ASP A 189 -129.50 29.95 -0.17
N GLY A 190 -130.40 29.79 -1.16
CA GLY A 190 -131.16 28.62 -1.64
C GLY A 190 -131.94 28.98 -2.90
N HIS A 191 -131.72 28.28 -4.02
CA HIS A 191 -132.12 28.69 -5.38
C HIS A 191 -132.13 27.51 -6.38
N LEU A 192 -132.78 26.39 -6.01
CA LEU A 192 -132.55 25.00 -6.48
C LEU A 192 -132.25 24.69 -7.98
N ALA A 193 -132.59 25.57 -8.94
CA ALA A 193 -132.24 25.42 -10.36
C ALA A 193 -130.92 26.11 -10.70
N ASP A 194 -130.77 27.39 -10.34
CA ASP A 194 -129.48 28.09 -10.42
C ASP A 194 -128.48 27.43 -9.48
N GLN A 195 -128.91 26.94 -8.31
CA GLN A 195 -128.09 26.09 -7.45
C GLN A 195 -127.64 24.78 -8.09
N LEU A 196 -128.33 24.22 -9.10
CA LEU A 196 -127.80 23.06 -9.84
C LEU A 196 -126.79 23.47 -10.91
N ALA A 197 -126.89 24.69 -11.44
CA ALA A 197 -125.83 25.28 -12.25
C ALA A 197 -124.62 25.64 -11.37
N ASP A 198 -124.80 26.41 -10.30
CA ASP A 198 -123.78 26.78 -9.31
C ASP A 198 -123.18 25.56 -8.61
N LEU A 199 -123.93 24.48 -8.34
CA LEU A 199 -123.35 23.24 -7.79
C LEU A 199 -122.57 22.48 -8.86
N ASN A 200 -122.98 22.50 -10.13
CA ASN A 200 -122.16 21.92 -11.19
C ASN A 200 -120.90 22.75 -11.44
N GLU A 201 -120.99 24.08 -11.51
CA GLU A 201 -119.82 24.98 -11.60
C GLU A 201 -118.94 24.87 -10.34
N ARG A 202 -119.53 24.72 -9.15
CA ARG A 202 -118.77 24.46 -7.92
C ARG A 202 -118.16 23.05 -7.90
N ILE A 203 -118.80 22.05 -8.52
CA ILE A 203 -118.22 20.72 -8.73
C ILE A 203 -117.08 20.80 -9.75
N ASP A 204 -117.22 21.50 -10.86
CA ASP A 204 -116.17 21.69 -11.86
C ASP A 204 -114.99 22.49 -11.29
N ILE A 205 -115.26 23.55 -10.50
CA ILE A 205 -114.25 24.25 -9.71
C ILE A 205 -113.59 23.31 -8.71
N LEU A 206 -114.35 22.56 -7.89
CA LEU A 206 -113.79 21.59 -6.94
C LEU A 206 -113.05 20.43 -7.63
N MET A 207 -113.41 20.06 -8.86
CA MET A 207 -112.73 19.06 -9.67
C MET A 207 -111.43 19.62 -10.26
N SER A 208 -111.41 20.91 -10.65
CA SER A 208 -110.18 21.61 -11.04
C SER A 208 -109.26 21.85 -9.85
N GLU A 209 -109.81 22.15 -8.67
CA GLU A 209 -109.09 22.33 -7.41
C GLU A 209 -108.54 21.00 -6.91
N ASN A 210 -109.31 19.89 -6.97
CA ASN A 210 -108.79 18.56 -6.71
C ASN A 210 -107.74 18.13 -7.75
N SER A 211 -107.92 18.47 -9.03
CA SER A 211 -106.91 18.17 -10.06
C SER A 211 -105.60 18.93 -9.80
N LEU A 212 -105.70 20.21 -9.44
CA LEU A 212 -104.55 21.05 -9.10
C LEU A 212 -103.89 20.62 -7.78
N LEU A 213 -104.66 20.17 -6.78
CA LEU A 213 -104.12 19.62 -5.53
C LEU A 213 -103.47 18.25 -5.75
N VAL A 214 -104.01 17.40 -6.62
CA VAL A 214 -103.38 16.13 -7.01
C VAL A 214 -102.11 16.37 -7.84
N GLU A 215 -102.12 17.37 -8.74
CA GLU A 215 -100.91 17.80 -9.45
C GLU A 215 -99.87 18.36 -8.47
N GLN A 216 -100.27 19.23 -7.53
CA GLN A 216 -99.39 19.78 -6.51
C GLN A 216 -98.82 18.71 -5.57
N VAL A 217 -99.62 17.73 -5.15
CA VAL A 217 -99.15 16.59 -4.35
C VAL A 217 -98.19 15.72 -5.16
N SER A 218 -98.49 15.40 -6.43
CA SER A 218 -97.60 14.66 -7.32
C SER A 218 -96.27 15.37 -7.56
N LEU A 219 -96.29 16.70 -7.67
CA LEU A 219 -95.10 17.54 -7.84
C LEU A 219 -94.28 17.60 -6.54
N GLN A 220 -94.93 17.74 -5.38
CA GLN A 220 -94.28 17.63 -4.07
C GLN A 220 -93.73 16.22 -3.79
N GLU A 221 -94.40 15.16 -4.22
CA GLU A 221 -93.91 13.78 -4.15
C GLU A 221 -92.66 13.60 -5.04
N SER A 222 -92.63 14.21 -6.23
CA SER A 222 -91.42 14.26 -7.07
C SER A 222 -90.28 15.02 -6.39
N GLU A 223 -90.52 16.25 -5.90
CA GLU A 223 -89.51 17.05 -5.20
C GLU A 223 -88.98 16.34 -3.93
N LEU A 224 -89.85 15.60 -3.22
CA LEU A 224 -89.45 14.80 -2.06
C LEU A 224 -88.65 13.55 -2.44
N GLU A 225 -88.89 12.93 -3.59
CA GLU A 225 -88.10 11.78 -4.04
C GLU A 225 -86.76 12.22 -4.68
N ASP A 226 -86.75 13.32 -5.45
CA ASP A 226 -85.53 13.96 -5.96
C ASP A 226 -84.60 14.35 -4.80
N THR A 227 -85.14 15.02 -3.76
CA THR A 227 -84.34 15.39 -2.57
C THR A 227 -83.92 14.19 -1.71
N ARG A 228 -84.68 13.08 -1.71
CA ARG A 228 -84.24 11.81 -1.11
C ARG A 228 -83.12 11.15 -1.90
N GLN A 229 -83.16 11.20 -3.23
CA GLN A 229 -82.08 10.69 -4.08
C GLN A 229 -80.81 11.50 -3.86
N ASP A 230 -80.90 12.85 -3.87
CA ASP A 230 -79.78 13.74 -3.55
C ASP A 230 -79.15 13.39 -2.19
N VAL A 231 -79.95 13.21 -1.13
CA VAL A 231 -79.44 12.80 0.19
C VAL A 231 -78.74 11.44 0.15
N GLN A 232 -79.34 10.44 -0.51
CA GLN A 232 -78.73 9.10 -0.66
C GLN A 232 -77.41 9.13 -1.45
N GLU A 233 -77.34 9.93 -2.52
CA GLU A 233 -76.10 10.11 -3.29
C GLU A 233 -75.03 10.82 -2.48
N ARG A 234 -75.39 11.82 -1.66
CA ARG A 234 -74.44 12.49 -0.75
C ARG A 234 -73.96 11.57 0.37
N ASP A 235 -74.82 10.76 0.97
CA ASP A 235 -74.42 9.78 1.98
C ASP A 235 -73.51 8.69 1.40
N ALA A 236 -73.79 8.22 0.18
CA ALA A 236 -72.90 7.31 -0.55
C ALA A 236 -71.53 7.94 -0.83
N GLN A 237 -71.49 9.20 -1.28
CA GLN A 237 -70.24 9.95 -1.49
C GLN A 237 -69.46 10.14 -0.19
N LEU A 238 -70.13 10.48 0.92
CA LEU A 238 -69.52 10.61 2.25
C LEU A 238 -68.95 9.27 2.75
N LEU A 239 -69.66 8.15 2.53
CA LEU A 239 -69.18 6.82 2.86
C LEU A 239 -67.92 6.45 2.07
N THR A 240 -67.90 6.68 0.76
CA THR A 240 -66.71 6.46 -0.08
C THR A 240 -65.55 7.38 0.33
N MET A 241 -65.82 8.66 0.64
CA MET A 241 -64.78 9.59 1.08
C MET A 241 -64.20 9.20 2.45
N SER A 242 -65.03 8.69 3.37
CA SER A 242 -64.59 8.12 4.65
C SER A 242 -63.74 6.86 4.46
N GLN A 243 -64.13 5.94 3.56
CA GLN A 243 -63.32 4.77 3.23
C GLN A 243 -61.96 5.17 2.64
N ASN A 244 -61.93 6.14 1.72
CA ASN A 244 -60.69 6.66 1.14
C ASN A 244 -59.79 7.33 2.19
N PHE A 245 -60.35 8.09 3.14
CA PHE A 245 -59.60 8.72 4.22
C PHE A 245 -59.00 7.69 5.18
N ASN A 246 -59.73 6.60 5.49
CA ASN A 246 -59.23 5.49 6.28
C ASN A 246 -58.10 4.73 5.56
N GLN A 247 -58.23 4.46 4.26
CA GLN A 247 -57.17 3.85 3.45
C GLN A 247 -55.91 4.75 3.39
N ALA A 248 -56.08 6.06 3.19
CA ALA A 248 -54.97 7.01 3.22
C ALA A 248 -54.29 7.06 4.60
N SER A 249 -55.07 6.98 5.69
CA SER A 249 -54.54 6.96 7.06
C SER A 249 -53.72 5.70 7.35
N LEU A 250 -54.18 4.53 6.86
CA LEU A 250 -53.42 3.27 6.95
C LEU A 250 -52.13 3.34 6.14
N ALA A 251 -52.18 3.80 4.88
CA ALA A 251 -50.98 3.96 4.05
C ALA A 251 -49.97 4.95 4.65
N ILE A 252 -50.44 6.04 5.29
CA ILE A 252 -49.57 6.97 6.03
C ILE A 252 -48.91 6.29 7.23
N GLN A 253 -49.61 5.38 7.92
CA GLN A 253 -49.01 4.63 9.03
C GLN A 253 -48.00 3.60 8.54
N GLU A 254 -48.31 2.82 7.50
CA GLU A 254 -47.35 1.91 6.87
C GLU A 254 -46.08 2.65 6.40
N LEU A 255 -46.21 3.84 5.83
CA LEU A 255 -45.07 4.67 5.44
C LEU A 255 -44.24 5.16 6.64
N ARG A 256 -44.87 5.47 7.79
CA ARG A 256 -44.17 5.83 9.03
C ARG A 256 -43.38 4.64 9.59
N ASP A 257 -44.00 3.47 9.66
CA ASP A 257 -43.39 2.24 10.18
C ASP A 257 -42.21 1.82 9.30
N ASN A 258 -42.35 1.92 7.97
CA ASN A 258 -41.25 1.71 7.02
C ASN A 258 -40.12 2.74 7.19
N ILE A 259 -40.42 4.02 7.44
CA ILE A 259 -39.41 5.05 7.73
C ILE A 259 -38.67 4.76 9.05
N GLU A 260 -39.34 4.19 10.06
CA GLU A 260 -38.70 3.77 11.30
C GLU A 260 -37.80 2.54 11.10
N HIS A 261 -38.26 1.53 10.34
CA HIS A 261 -37.43 0.38 9.97
C HIS A 261 -36.16 0.82 9.21
N LEU A 262 -36.30 1.70 8.21
CA LEU A 262 -35.17 2.23 7.43
C LEU A 262 -34.20 3.07 8.27
N LYS A 263 -34.68 3.77 9.31
CA LYS A 263 -33.78 4.42 10.31
C LYS A 263 -33.02 3.38 11.12
N GLY A 264 -33.66 2.29 11.52
CA GLY A 264 -33.03 1.17 12.23
C GLY A 264 -32.04 0.37 11.38
N ASP A 265 -32.28 0.22 10.07
CA ASP A 265 -31.31 -0.32 9.11
C ASP A 265 -30.13 0.63 8.95
N LYS A 266 -30.39 1.93 8.74
CA LYS A 266 -29.36 2.96 8.60
C LYS A 266 -28.43 2.98 9.82
N GLN A 267 -28.96 3.00 11.04
CA GLN A 267 -28.16 3.01 12.26
C GLN A 267 -27.29 1.75 12.41
N ARG A 268 -27.80 0.57 12.00
CA ARG A 268 -27.01 -0.67 11.97
C ARG A 268 -25.88 -0.61 10.93
N ALA A 269 -26.14 -0.06 9.74
CA ALA A 269 -25.12 0.13 8.72
C ALA A 269 -24.06 1.16 9.15
N GLU A 270 -24.45 2.28 9.75
CA GLU A 270 -23.53 3.28 10.30
C GLU A 270 -22.65 2.69 11.43
N ALA A 271 -23.22 1.86 12.31
CA ALA A 271 -22.46 1.16 13.34
C ALA A 271 -21.47 0.14 12.76
N GLN A 272 -21.85 -0.61 11.71
CA GLN A 272 -20.94 -1.52 11.01
C GLN A 272 -19.79 -0.78 10.32
N VAL A 273 -20.08 0.35 9.64
CA VAL A 273 -19.05 1.20 9.02
C VAL A 273 -18.08 1.75 10.08
N GLN A 274 -18.57 2.15 11.25
CA GLN A 274 -17.71 2.57 12.37
C GLN A 274 -16.83 1.43 12.91
N GLN A 275 -17.37 0.21 13.02
CA GLN A 275 -16.60 -0.98 13.42
C GLN A 275 -15.51 -1.33 12.39
N PHE A 276 -15.82 -1.28 11.10
CA PHE A 276 -14.82 -1.49 10.04
C PHE A 276 -13.76 -0.38 10.04
N ALA A 277 -14.13 0.89 10.21
CA ALA A 277 -13.17 2.00 10.30
C ALA A 277 -12.22 1.84 11.51
N ALA A 278 -12.74 1.44 12.68
CA ALA A 278 -11.92 1.14 13.86
C ALA A 278 -10.98 -0.06 13.63
N THR A 279 -11.46 -1.11 12.94
CA THR A 279 -10.67 -2.30 12.59
C THR A 279 -9.55 -1.95 11.60
N ILE A 280 -9.84 -1.11 10.59
CA ILE A 280 -8.84 -0.62 9.63
C ILE A 280 -7.76 0.19 10.35
N ALA A 281 -8.13 1.15 11.21
CA ALA A 281 -7.17 1.93 11.99
C ALA A 281 -6.30 1.05 12.90
N GLN A 282 -6.85 -0.02 13.49
CA GLN A 282 -6.08 -0.99 14.26
C GLN A 282 -5.10 -1.80 13.39
N LEU A 283 -5.52 -2.23 12.19
CA LEU A 283 -4.66 -2.93 11.24
C LEU A 283 -3.56 -2.02 10.66
N GLU A 284 -3.84 -0.74 10.46
CA GLU A 284 -2.85 0.27 10.06
C GLU A 284 -1.79 0.50 11.14
N ALA A 285 -2.21 0.62 12.41
CA ALA A 285 -1.28 0.72 13.54
C ALA A 285 -0.43 -0.55 13.72
N GLN A 286 -1.00 -1.74 13.50
CA GLN A 286 -0.25 -3.01 13.50
C GLN A 286 0.73 -3.08 12.33
N LYS A 287 0.32 -2.69 11.12
CA LYS A 287 1.17 -2.60 9.92
C LYS A 287 2.37 -1.69 10.17
N GLU A 288 2.15 -0.51 10.74
CA GLU A 288 3.22 0.45 11.08
C GLU A 288 4.19 -0.13 12.13
N THR A 289 3.67 -0.80 13.15
CA THR A 289 4.49 -1.51 14.16
C THR A 289 5.33 -2.62 13.53
N ILE A 290 4.76 -3.39 12.59
CA ILE A 290 5.48 -4.44 11.84
C ILE A 290 6.54 -3.84 10.93
N LEU A 291 6.26 -2.71 10.25
CA LEU A 291 7.25 -2.01 9.42
C LEU A 291 8.45 -1.51 10.25
N GLN A 292 8.19 -0.99 11.45
CA GLN A 292 9.25 -0.59 12.38
C GLN A 292 10.09 -1.80 12.83
N HIS A 293 9.48 -2.94 13.17
CA HIS A 293 10.22 -4.18 13.49
C HIS A 293 11.03 -4.72 12.30
N VAL A 294 10.47 -4.67 11.09
CA VAL A 294 11.20 -5.04 9.86
C VAL A 294 12.39 -4.12 9.62
N GLN A 295 12.27 -2.81 9.92
CA GLN A 295 13.41 -1.91 9.80
C GLN A 295 14.47 -2.18 10.86
N THR A 296 14.10 -2.38 12.13
CA THR A 296 15.10 -2.72 13.17
C THR A 296 15.85 -4.01 12.86
N HIS A 297 15.17 -5.03 12.32
CA HIS A 297 15.84 -6.27 11.94
C HIS A 297 16.72 -6.14 10.68
N LYS A 298 16.43 -5.20 9.76
CA LYS A 298 17.37 -4.86 8.66
C LYS A 298 18.61 -4.17 9.20
N ASP A 299 18.45 -3.22 10.11
CA ASP A 299 19.58 -2.49 10.72
C ASP A 299 20.46 -3.43 11.56
N GLU A 300 19.85 -4.40 12.25
CA GLU A 300 20.56 -5.51 12.90
C GLU A 300 21.26 -6.43 11.90
N ALA A 301 20.62 -6.82 10.80
CA ALA A 301 21.23 -7.67 9.77
C ALA A 301 22.49 -7.02 9.17
N VAL A 302 22.42 -5.75 8.76
CA VAL A 302 23.56 -4.98 8.26
C VAL A 302 24.69 -4.89 9.31
N LYS A 303 24.34 -4.72 10.59
CA LYS A 303 25.29 -4.73 11.69
C LYS A 303 25.97 -6.10 11.88
N TYR A 304 25.26 -7.21 11.68
CA TYR A 304 25.84 -8.55 11.72
C TYR A 304 26.69 -8.86 10.48
N GLU A 305 26.29 -8.41 9.29
CA GLU A 305 27.10 -8.51 8.07
C GLU A 305 28.45 -7.79 8.22
N LEU A 306 28.45 -6.58 8.78
CA LEU A 306 29.68 -5.84 9.11
C LEU A 306 30.56 -6.60 10.12
N GLN A 307 29.96 -7.23 11.14
CA GLN A 307 30.70 -8.07 12.09
C GLN A 307 31.29 -9.32 11.41
N ILE A 308 30.56 -9.96 10.50
CA ILE A 308 31.06 -11.10 9.71
C ILE A 308 32.27 -10.67 8.88
N GLN A 309 32.18 -9.56 8.14
CA GLN A 309 33.30 -9.01 7.36
C GLN A 309 34.52 -8.68 8.23
N GLU A 310 34.31 -8.12 9.43
CA GLU A 310 35.40 -7.93 10.41
C GLU A 310 36.03 -9.27 10.85
N TYR A 311 35.23 -10.29 11.14
CA TYR A 311 35.75 -11.61 11.54
C TYR A 311 36.47 -12.32 10.39
N GLU A 312 35.98 -12.21 9.16
CA GLU A 312 36.64 -12.73 7.96
C GLU A 312 37.99 -12.05 7.72
N HIS A 313 38.07 -10.73 7.82
CA HIS A 313 39.33 -9.98 7.73
C HIS A 313 40.31 -10.38 8.85
N ARG A 314 39.82 -10.54 10.09
CA ARG A 314 40.65 -11.01 11.21
C ARG A 314 41.17 -12.44 10.97
N LEU A 315 40.32 -13.35 10.47
CA LEU A 315 40.70 -14.72 10.11
C LEU A 315 41.70 -14.77 8.95
N ALA A 316 41.55 -13.92 7.92
CA ALA A 316 42.49 -13.81 6.82
C ALA A 316 43.88 -13.34 7.30
N SER A 317 43.91 -12.33 8.17
CA SER A 317 45.15 -11.83 8.80
C SER A 317 45.82 -12.90 9.69
N ILE A 318 45.03 -13.67 10.46
CA ILE A 318 45.54 -14.79 11.27
C ILE A 318 46.09 -15.92 10.39
N LYS A 319 45.41 -16.27 9.28
CA LYS A 319 45.91 -17.25 8.29
C LYS A 319 47.25 -16.81 7.73
N GLN A 320 47.34 -15.60 7.19
CA GLN A 320 48.58 -15.04 6.63
C GLN A 320 49.72 -15.00 7.66
N SER A 321 49.42 -14.64 8.92
CA SER A 321 50.40 -14.67 10.02
C SER A 321 50.88 -16.10 10.34
N ASN A 322 50.00 -17.10 10.27
CA ASN A 322 50.37 -18.49 10.50
C ASN A 322 51.12 -19.11 9.31
N GLU A 323 50.76 -18.77 8.07
CA GLU A 323 51.52 -19.14 6.86
C GLU A 323 52.95 -18.60 6.92
N GLN A 324 53.14 -17.33 7.32
CA GLN A 324 54.46 -16.74 7.54
C GLN A 324 55.26 -17.49 8.62
N LYS A 325 54.64 -17.80 9.78
CA LYS A 325 55.29 -18.58 10.85
C LYS A 325 55.65 -19.99 10.37
N GLN A 326 54.75 -20.66 9.65
CA GLN A 326 54.98 -21.99 9.10
C GLN A 326 56.13 -21.97 8.10
N LEU A 327 56.20 -20.98 7.21
CA LEU A 327 57.28 -20.82 6.24
C LEU A 327 58.65 -20.58 6.93
N VAL A 328 58.68 -19.83 8.04
CA VAL A 328 59.87 -19.69 8.89
C VAL A 328 60.26 -21.01 9.56
N VAL A 329 59.30 -21.77 10.09
CA VAL A 329 59.55 -23.10 10.70
C VAL A 329 60.05 -24.10 9.64
N THR A 330 59.45 -24.13 8.45
CA THR A 330 59.89 -24.98 7.33
C THR A 330 61.31 -24.64 6.89
N LYS A 331 61.67 -23.35 6.74
CA LYS A 331 63.05 -22.93 6.44
C LYS A 331 64.03 -23.37 7.54
N ARG A 332 63.65 -23.22 8.82
CA ARG A 332 64.49 -23.65 9.95
C ARG A 332 64.67 -25.17 9.98
N TYR A 333 63.62 -25.93 9.67
CA TYR A 333 63.67 -27.38 9.54
C TYR A 333 64.55 -27.83 8.36
N GLN A 334 64.43 -27.19 7.19
CA GLN A 334 65.29 -27.44 6.03
C GLN A 334 66.77 -27.23 6.36
N GLY A 335 67.12 -26.12 7.01
CA GLY A 335 68.50 -25.87 7.46
C GLY A 335 69.01 -26.87 8.51
N VAL A 336 68.13 -27.41 9.37
CA VAL A 336 68.48 -28.52 10.28
C VAL A 336 68.70 -29.81 9.51
N CYS A 337 67.87 -30.14 8.51
CA CYS A 337 68.09 -31.31 7.65
C CYS A 337 69.39 -31.21 6.83
N GLU A 338 69.71 -30.01 6.31
CA GLU A 338 70.98 -29.74 5.63
C GLU A 338 72.16 -29.95 6.58
N ARG A 339 72.11 -29.33 7.77
CA ARG A 339 73.12 -29.52 8.81
C ARG A 339 73.28 -30.97 9.27
N LEU A 340 72.19 -31.74 9.26
CA LEU A 340 72.22 -33.17 9.59
C LEU A 340 72.89 -33.97 8.47
N ARG A 341 72.62 -33.67 7.18
CA ARG A 341 73.37 -34.26 6.05
C ARG A 341 74.86 -33.92 6.08
N GLU A 342 75.22 -32.66 6.40
CA GLU A 342 76.61 -32.26 6.60
C GLU A 342 77.29 -33.12 7.67
N LEU A 343 76.63 -33.30 8.83
CA LEU A 343 77.15 -34.09 9.93
C LEU A 343 77.21 -35.59 9.63
N THR A 344 76.24 -36.16 8.91
CA THR A 344 76.30 -37.55 8.43
C THR A 344 77.45 -37.73 7.44
N SER A 345 77.63 -36.84 6.46
CA SER A 345 78.74 -36.93 5.52
C SER A 345 80.12 -36.75 6.20
N ALA A 346 80.19 -35.92 7.25
CA ALA A 346 81.36 -35.79 8.11
C ALA A 346 81.61 -37.05 8.97
N LEU A 347 80.55 -37.77 9.36
CA LEU A 347 80.66 -39.07 10.05
C LEU A 347 81.13 -40.15 9.07
N ASP A 348 80.50 -40.29 7.91
CA ASP A 348 80.88 -41.26 6.86
C ASP A 348 82.35 -41.12 6.43
N THR A 349 82.90 -39.89 6.44
CA THR A 349 84.32 -39.63 6.14
C THR A 349 85.24 -39.85 7.34
N LYS A 350 84.73 -39.84 8.58
CA LYS A 350 85.46 -40.22 9.78
C LYS A 350 85.48 -41.73 10.00
N ASP A 351 84.39 -42.43 9.71
CA ASP A 351 84.31 -43.88 9.77
C ASP A 351 85.24 -44.52 8.72
N LYS A 352 85.26 -44.00 7.48
CA LYS A 352 86.27 -44.40 6.48
C LYS A 352 87.71 -44.17 6.94
N GLN A 353 88.01 -43.03 7.56
CA GLN A 353 89.34 -42.78 8.14
C GLN A 353 89.67 -43.72 9.31
N LEU A 354 88.67 -44.21 10.04
CA LEU A 354 88.83 -45.23 11.08
C LEU A 354 89.08 -46.62 10.48
N ASP A 355 88.39 -46.98 9.40
CA ASP A 355 88.61 -48.23 8.67
C ASP A 355 89.99 -48.24 8.00
N ASP A 356 90.39 -47.16 7.32
CA ASP A 356 91.73 -46.96 6.77
C ASP A 356 92.80 -47.15 7.86
N LEU A 357 92.63 -46.53 9.04
CA LEU A 357 93.56 -46.65 10.16
C LEU A 357 93.56 -48.06 10.79
N GLN A 358 92.41 -48.75 10.82
CA GLN A 358 92.33 -50.13 11.27
C GLN A 358 93.03 -51.09 10.30
N GLU A 359 92.90 -50.88 8.99
CA GLU A 359 93.57 -51.71 7.98
C GLU A 359 95.10 -51.50 8.04
N ASN A 360 95.56 -50.25 8.14
CA ASN A 360 96.98 -49.93 8.37
C ASN A 360 97.52 -50.52 9.69
N TYR A 361 96.71 -50.52 10.77
CA TYR A 361 97.07 -51.17 12.04
C TYR A 361 97.15 -52.70 11.89
N ARG A 362 96.22 -53.34 11.19
CA ARG A 362 96.26 -54.80 10.92
C ARG A 362 97.44 -55.18 10.05
N ALA A 363 97.77 -54.38 9.03
CA ALA A 363 98.94 -54.58 8.17
C ALA A 363 100.24 -54.50 8.99
N THR A 364 100.46 -53.43 9.74
CA THR A 364 101.65 -53.27 10.59
C THR A 364 101.72 -54.28 11.74
N GLN A 365 100.59 -54.75 12.28
CA GLN A 365 100.57 -55.89 13.20
C GLN A 365 100.99 -57.19 12.50
N SER A 366 100.54 -57.45 11.28
CA SER A 366 100.93 -58.63 10.51
C SER A 366 102.42 -58.61 10.11
N GLU A 367 102.97 -57.43 9.76
CA GLU A 367 104.40 -57.24 9.56
C GLU A 367 105.21 -57.51 10.85
N LEU A 368 104.72 -57.03 12.00
CA LEU A 368 105.33 -57.31 13.30
C LEU A 368 105.29 -58.80 13.67
N GLU A 369 104.22 -59.51 13.33
CA GLU A 369 104.09 -60.97 13.53
C GLU A 369 105.01 -61.75 12.57
N MET A 370 105.15 -61.32 11.32
CA MET A 370 106.13 -61.85 10.37
C MET A 370 107.57 -61.67 10.88
N VAL A 371 107.96 -60.46 11.31
CA VAL A 371 109.30 -60.17 11.84
C VAL A 371 109.58 -60.94 13.14
N LYS A 372 108.57 -61.18 13.99
CA LYS A 372 108.71 -62.10 15.13
C LYS A 372 108.98 -63.54 14.66
N GLY A 373 108.24 -64.02 13.66
CA GLY A 373 108.46 -65.33 13.03
C GLY A 373 109.86 -65.49 12.46
N ASP A 374 110.38 -64.47 11.78
CA ASP A 374 111.76 -64.44 11.26
C ASP A 374 112.80 -64.45 12.39
N CYS A 375 112.57 -63.69 13.48
CA CYS A 375 113.43 -63.72 14.65
C CYS A 375 113.41 -65.07 15.37
N GLU A 376 112.25 -65.72 15.49
CA GLU A 376 112.14 -67.09 16.01
C GLU A 376 112.81 -68.12 15.09
N GLY A 377 112.72 -67.94 13.76
CA GLY A 377 113.43 -68.74 12.77
C GLY A 377 114.94 -68.60 12.93
N MET A 378 115.44 -67.37 13.04
CA MET A 378 116.85 -67.07 13.26
C MET A 378 117.35 -67.62 14.62
N LEU A 379 116.53 -67.56 15.68
CA LEU A 379 116.84 -68.21 16.97
C LEU A 379 116.95 -69.74 16.84
N LYS A 380 116.06 -70.39 16.08
CA LYS A 380 116.14 -71.84 15.81
C LYS A 380 117.40 -72.18 15.00
N VAL A 381 117.81 -71.33 14.06
CA VAL A 381 119.10 -71.47 13.34
C VAL A 381 120.28 -71.31 14.29
N MET A 382 120.28 -70.30 15.16
CA MET A 382 121.33 -70.10 16.18
C MET A 382 121.46 -71.31 17.11
N GLN A 383 120.34 -71.82 17.66
CA GLN A 383 120.33 -73.03 18.49
C GLN A 383 120.85 -74.27 17.74
N THR A 384 120.58 -74.37 16.43
CA THR A 384 121.10 -75.46 15.60
C THR A 384 122.61 -75.34 15.40
N MET A 385 123.14 -74.13 15.21
CA MET A 385 124.59 -73.90 15.11
C MET A 385 125.30 -74.05 16.47
N GLU A 386 124.68 -73.63 17.57
CA GLU A 386 125.19 -73.84 18.93
C GLU A 386 125.32 -75.34 19.25
N LYS A 387 124.31 -76.14 18.87
CA LYS A 387 124.38 -77.61 18.96
C LYS A 387 125.49 -78.19 18.10
N GLN A 388 125.69 -77.69 16.87
CA GLN A 388 126.80 -78.13 16.02
C GLN A 388 128.17 -77.80 16.64
N LEU A 389 128.33 -76.63 17.26
CA LEU A 389 129.56 -76.26 17.98
C LEU A 389 129.82 -77.19 19.19
N GLN A 390 128.78 -77.56 19.94
CA GLN A 390 128.89 -78.55 21.01
C GLN A 390 129.27 -79.96 20.47
N GLU A 391 128.74 -80.36 19.32
CA GLU A 391 129.12 -81.61 18.64
C GLU A 391 130.56 -81.58 18.06
N PHE A 392 131.13 -80.40 17.78
CA PHE A 392 132.55 -80.26 17.44
C PHE A 392 133.45 -80.31 18.68
N ALA A 393 133.12 -79.59 19.76
CA ALA A 393 133.89 -79.63 21.00
C ALA A 393 134.00 -81.07 21.57
N ALA A 394 132.87 -81.79 21.61
CA ALA A 394 132.86 -83.20 22.04
C ALA A 394 133.66 -84.15 21.14
N ARG A 395 133.98 -83.76 19.90
CA ARG A 395 134.90 -84.50 19.02
C ARG A 395 136.36 -84.17 19.29
N GLU A 396 136.68 -82.93 19.65
CA GLU A 396 138.04 -82.55 20.04
C GLU A 396 138.44 -83.25 21.35
N ASP A 397 137.57 -83.25 22.37
CA ASP A 397 137.77 -84.00 23.61
C ASP A 397 138.07 -85.49 23.33
N ALA A 398 137.22 -86.15 22.52
CA ALA A 398 137.37 -87.55 22.15
C ALA A 398 138.66 -87.87 21.36
N VAL A 399 139.23 -86.91 20.63
CA VAL A 399 140.53 -87.05 19.98
C VAL A 399 141.67 -86.98 21.00
N THR A 400 141.59 -86.10 22.01
CA THR A 400 142.64 -86.01 23.05
C THR A 400 142.72 -87.27 23.93
N ASP A 401 141.59 -87.90 24.25
CA ASP A 401 141.58 -89.18 24.98
C ASP A 401 142.16 -90.34 24.15
N LEU A 402 141.94 -90.35 22.83
CA LEU A 402 142.55 -91.32 21.90
C LEU A 402 144.07 -91.16 21.80
N GLU A 403 144.56 -89.92 21.72
CA GLU A 403 146.00 -89.63 21.67
C GLU A 403 146.71 -90.08 22.96
N ARG A 404 146.07 -89.84 24.12
CA ARG A 404 146.55 -90.28 25.43
C ARG A 404 146.65 -91.81 25.54
N SER A 405 145.58 -92.51 25.18
CA SER A 405 145.50 -93.98 25.20
C SER A 405 146.55 -94.64 24.28
N SER A 406 146.84 -94.00 23.14
CA SER A 406 147.85 -94.46 22.17
C SER A 406 149.28 -94.48 22.75
N GLN A 407 149.65 -93.47 23.56
CA GLN A 407 150.99 -93.40 24.16
C GLN A 407 151.22 -94.46 25.24
N GLU A 408 150.21 -94.75 26.08
CA GLU A 408 150.33 -95.69 27.20
C GLU A 408 150.45 -97.15 26.71
N GLN A 409 149.68 -97.55 25.69
CA GLN A 409 149.72 -98.91 25.14
C GLN A 409 151.05 -99.23 24.44
N ALA A 410 151.71 -98.24 23.83
CA ALA A 410 152.98 -98.43 23.14
C ALA A 410 154.14 -98.82 24.08
N GLN A 411 154.13 -98.31 25.32
CA GLN A 411 155.21 -98.55 26.29
C GLN A 411 155.03 -99.86 27.07
N ALA A 412 153.78 -100.26 27.34
CA ALA A 412 153.48 -101.53 28.03
C ALA A 412 153.91 -102.76 27.22
N ALA A 413 153.65 -102.76 25.91
CA ALA A 413 153.84 -103.92 25.03
C ALA A 413 155.30 -104.42 24.91
N MET A 414 156.29 -103.54 25.12
CA MET A 414 157.71 -103.94 25.09
C MET A 414 158.18 -104.66 26.36
N LEU A 415 157.50 -104.48 27.51
CA LEU A 415 157.92 -105.01 28.81
C LEU A 415 157.34 -106.39 29.14
N GLU A 416 156.14 -106.74 28.65
CA GLU A 416 155.53 -108.05 28.94
C GLU A 416 156.23 -109.21 28.22
N ARG A 417 156.67 -108.99 26.97
CA ARG A 417 157.23 -110.02 26.08
C ARG A 417 158.36 -110.84 26.74
N ASP A 418 159.25 -110.14 27.46
CA ASP A 418 160.47 -110.73 27.98
C ASP A 418 160.32 -111.24 29.44
N GLN A 419 159.25 -110.85 30.15
CA GLN A 419 158.90 -111.44 31.45
C GLN A 419 158.05 -112.71 31.35
N ALA A 420 157.23 -112.85 30.31
CA ALA A 420 156.30 -113.98 30.16
C ALA A 420 157.01 -115.34 30.09
N LYS A 421 158.09 -115.44 29.29
CA LYS A 421 158.85 -116.69 29.08
C LYS A 421 159.48 -117.27 30.35
N ALA A 422 159.84 -116.44 31.33
CA ALA A 422 160.39 -116.91 32.61
C ALA A 422 159.29 -117.44 33.55
N LYS A 423 158.11 -116.79 33.55
CA LYS A 423 156.98 -117.16 34.43
C LYS A 423 156.30 -118.45 33.96
N GLU A 424 156.30 -118.75 32.65
CA GLU A 424 155.74 -119.99 32.08
C GLU A 424 156.28 -121.27 32.76
N THR A 425 157.58 -121.33 33.06
CA THR A 425 158.22 -122.53 33.64
C THR A 425 157.96 -122.69 35.14
N GLN A 426 157.65 -121.60 35.86
CA GLN A 426 157.36 -121.61 37.29
C GLN A 426 155.86 -121.79 37.57
N CYS A 427 154.99 -121.13 36.80
CA CYS A 427 153.54 -121.27 36.94
C CYS A 427 153.07 -122.72 36.72
N ARG A 428 153.71 -123.50 35.82
CA ARG A 428 153.42 -124.94 35.67
C ARG A 428 153.72 -125.79 36.93
N ARG A 429 154.44 -125.27 37.92
CA ARG A 429 154.69 -125.93 39.22
C ARG A 429 153.86 -125.33 40.35
N GLU A 430 153.69 -124.00 40.37
CA GLU A 430 152.84 -123.35 41.38
C GLU A 430 151.35 -123.64 41.17
N ILE A 431 150.89 -123.86 39.93
CA ILE A 431 149.52 -124.34 39.65
C ILE A 431 149.27 -125.71 40.28
N ALA A 432 150.26 -126.61 40.29
CA ALA A 432 150.15 -127.90 40.97
C ALA A 432 150.03 -127.75 42.51
N ARG A 433 150.64 -126.70 43.07
CA ARG A 433 150.52 -126.34 44.50
C ARG A 433 149.18 -125.66 44.80
N LEU A 434 148.66 -124.85 43.88
CA LEU A 434 147.34 -124.21 43.96
C LEU A 434 146.19 -125.21 43.78
N THR A 435 146.37 -126.34 43.09
CA THR A 435 145.39 -127.45 43.14
C THR A 435 145.28 -128.07 44.52
N GLU A 436 146.38 -128.15 45.29
CA GLU A 436 146.32 -128.63 46.68
C GLU A 436 145.71 -127.58 47.63
N GLN A 437 145.97 -126.28 47.41
CA GLN A 437 145.26 -125.22 48.12
C GLN A 437 143.75 -125.21 47.79
N LYS A 438 143.35 -125.54 46.55
CA LYS A 438 141.95 -125.82 46.21
C LYS A 438 141.40 -127.11 46.82
N ARG A 439 142.24 -128.10 47.17
CA ARG A 439 141.79 -129.29 47.93
C ARG A 439 141.36 -128.94 49.36
N VAL A 440 142.03 -127.96 49.99
CA VAL A 440 141.60 -127.41 51.28
C VAL A 440 140.25 -126.67 51.15
N ALA A 441 140.11 -125.77 50.16
CA ALA A 441 138.85 -125.07 49.91
C ALA A 441 137.69 -126.01 49.52
N ALA A 442 137.97 -127.13 48.83
CA ALA A 442 136.97 -128.14 48.49
C ALA A 442 136.42 -128.89 49.71
N ALA A 443 137.23 -129.07 50.77
CA ALA A 443 136.77 -129.66 52.03
C ALA A 443 135.76 -128.74 52.75
N GLU A 444 135.99 -127.43 52.73
CA GLU A 444 135.04 -126.46 53.30
C GLU A 444 133.73 -126.38 52.48
N TYR A 445 133.81 -126.49 51.15
CA TYR A 445 132.62 -126.48 50.29
C TYR A 445 131.73 -127.72 50.49
N LEU A 446 132.32 -128.90 50.69
CA LEU A 446 131.57 -130.13 51.00
C LEU A 446 130.96 -130.11 52.40
N LYS A 447 131.71 -129.64 53.42
CA LYS A 447 131.17 -129.46 54.79
C LYS A 447 129.92 -128.57 54.79
N ASN A 448 129.95 -127.48 54.02
CA ASN A 448 128.79 -126.58 53.88
C ASN A 448 127.59 -127.22 53.17
N GLN A 449 127.78 -128.28 52.36
CA GLN A 449 126.67 -129.07 51.80
C GLN A 449 126.12 -130.10 52.80
N GLU A 450 126.97 -130.74 53.61
CA GLU A 450 126.52 -131.68 54.65
C GLU A 450 125.70 -130.95 55.73
N ASP A 451 126.15 -129.78 56.20
CA ASP A 451 125.40 -128.90 57.11
C ASP A 451 124.07 -128.38 56.50
N ALA A 452 123.94 -128.38 55.17
CA ALA A 452 122.69 -128.01 54.48
C ALA A 452 121.72 -129.20 54.36
N LEU A 453 122.24 -130.40 54.09
CA LEU A 453 121.44 -131.63 54.00
C LEU A 453 120.88 -132.06 55.37
N ASP A 454 121.65 -131.91 56.45
CA ASP A 454 121.16 -132.23 57.79
C ASP A 454 120.06 -131.26 58.25
N LYS A 455 120.14 -129.98 57.86
CA LYS A 455 119.05 -129.00 58.00
C LYS A 455 117.80 -129.38 57.19
N GLN A 456 117.94 -130.04 56.04
CA GLN A 456 116.79 -130.50 55.26
C GLN A 456 116.14 -131.75 55.85
N ARG A 457 116.92 -132.72 56.37
CA ARG A 457 116.39 -133.88 57.09
C ARG A 457 115.50 -133.47 58.27
N ARG A 458 116.01 -132.60 59.15
CA ARG A 458 115.26 -132.10 60.32
C ARG A 458 114.00 -131.30 59.96
N LYS A 459 113.92 -130.72 58.74
CA LYS A 459 112.68 -130.09 58.24
C LYS A 459 111.62 -131.11 57.84
N LEU A 460 111.99 -132.10 57.04
CA LEU A 460 111.07 -133.14 56.55
C LEU A 460 110.49 -133.99 57.70
N GLU A 461 111.31 -134.26 58.72
CA GLU A 461 110.90 -135.00 59.92
C GLU A 461 109.83 -134.25 60.74
N ASN A 462 109.91 -132.92 60.81
CA ASN A 462 108.88 -132.07 61.41
C ASN A 462 107.59 -132.01 60.58
N GLU A 463 107.68 -131.97 59.23
CA GLU A 463 106.49 -131.98 58.36
C GLU A 463 105.68 -133.28 58.49
N ILE A 464 106.35 -134.43 58.65
CA ILE A 464 105.68 -135.72 58.89
C ILE A 464 104.89 -135.70 60.20
N SER A 465 105.43 -135.09 61.27
CA SER A 465 104.68 -134.91 62.54
C SER A 465 103.46 -134.02 62.35
N TYR A 466 103.60 -132.89 61.66
CA TYR A 466 102.51 -131.92 61.46
C TYR A 466 101.33 -132.52 60.68
N ARG A 467 101.61 -133.28 59.60
CA ARG A 467 100.58 -133.99 58.82
C ARG A 467 99.80 -135.05 59.61
N SER A 468 100.39 -135.59 60.69
CA SER A 468 99.71 -136.55 61.58
C SER A 468 98.62 -135.91 62.44
N GLU A 469 98.70 -134.60 62.70
CA GLU A 469 97.71 -133.88 63.51
C GLU A 469 96.58 -133.29 62.66
N GLU A 470 96.87 -132.77 61.45
CA GLU A 470 95.84 -132.33 60.49
C GLU A 470 94.78 -133.41 60.22
N LEU A 471 95.22 -134.66 60.07
CA LEU A 471 94.35 -135.81 59.81
C LEU A 471 93.35 -136.08 60.95
N LYS A 472 93.70 -135.79 62.21
CA LYS A 472 92.79 -135.93 63.35
C LYS A 472 91.78 -134.79 63.40
N HIS A 473 92.17 -133.58 62.99
CA HIS A 473 91.28 -132.42 62.98
C HIS A 473 90.18 -132.54 61.93
N ALA A 474 90.53 -132.95 60.70
CA ALA A 474 89.58 -133.08 59.60
C ALA A 474 88.45 -134.10 59.88
N GLN A 475 88.71 -135.11 60.70
CA GLN A 475 87.73 -136.16 61.02
C GLN A 475 86.65 -135.70 62.02
N ALA A 476 86.88 -134.61 62.77
CA ALA A 476 85.88 -134.01 63.64
C ALA A 476 84.84 -133.17 62.88
N THR A 477 85.27 -132.42 61.87
CA THR A 477 84.44 -131.43 61.14
C THR A 477 83.28 -132.07 60.36
N ILE A 478 83.44 -133.32 59.94
CA ILE A 478 82.45 -134.08 59.15
C ILE A 478 81.18 -134.40 59.97
N VAL A 479 81.29 -134.51 61.30
CA VAL A 479 80.15 -134.81 62.18
C VAL A 479 79.21 -133.59 62.29
N THR A 480 79.78 -132.39 62.42
CA THR A 480 79.02 -131.15 62.69
C THR A 480 78.10 -130.75 61.52
N LEU A 481 78.58 -130.93 60.28
CA LEU A 481 77.86 -130.49 59.08
C LEU A 481 76.57 -131.29 58.81
N LYS A 482 76.49 -132.56 59.23
CA LYS A 482 75.28 -133.37 59.04
C LYS A 482 74.07 -132.85 59.82
N MET A 483 74.29 -132.29 61.01
CA MET A 483 73.21 -131.81 61.89
C MET A 483 72.55 -130.51 61.39
N GLN A 484 73.20 -129.75 60.52
CA GLN A 484 72.67 -128.48 60.01
C GLN A 484 71.65 -128.65 58.87
N LEU A 485 71.67 -129.78 58.17
CA LEU A 485 70.86 -130.00 56.97
C LEU A 485 69.36 -130.23 57.28
N GLU A 486 69.03 -130.96 58.35
CA GLU A 486 67.65 -131.32 58.68
C GLU A 486 66.78 -130.12 59.09
N ASN A 487 67.37 -129.08 59.71
CA ASN A 487 66.63 -127.89 60.13
C ASN A 487 66.16 -127.03 58.96
N ALA A 488 66.93 -126.98 57.86
CA ALA A 488 66.60 -126.14 56.71
C ALA A 488 65.30 -126.58 56.00
N MET A 489 65.02 -127.89 55.95
CA MET A 489 63.88 -128.44 55.20
C MET A 489 62.52 -128.08 55.79
N ARG A 490 62.43 -127.78 57.10
CA ARG A 490 61.14 -127.46 57.75
C ARG A 490 60.63 -126.07 57.36
N HIS A 491 61.53 -125.09 57.19
CA HIS A 491 61.15 -123.70 56.91
C HIS A 491 60.59 -123.47 55.49
N HIS A 492 60.81 -124.38 54.54
CA HIS A 492 60.30 -124.23 53.17
C HIS A 492 58.77 -124.40 53.07
N VAL A 493 58.18 -125.25 53.92
CA VAL A 493 56.77 -125.66 53.78
C VAL A 493 55.80 -124.56 54.18
N ASP A 494 56.13 -123.77 55.20
CA ASP A 494 55.28 -122.67 55.67
C ASP A 494 55.21 -121.48 54.68
N ALA A 495 56.23 -121.32 53.83
CA ALA A 495 56.33 -120.19 52.90
C ALA A 495 55.30 -120.26 51.76
N GLU A 496 55.05 -121.45 51.20
CA GLU A 496 54.16 -121.62 50.03
C GLU A 496 52.70 -121.30 50.33
N LYS A 497 52.27 -121.46 51.59
CA LYS A 497 50.87 -121.25 51.99
C LYS A 497 50.45 -119.79 51.86
N ASN A 498 51.30 -118.86 52.30
CA ASN A 498 50.99 -117.42 52.36
C ASN A 498 50.89 -116.76 50.97
N LEU A 499 51.45 -117.39 49.92
CA LEU A 499 51.43 -116.84 48.56
C LEU A 499 50.05 -116.91 47.89
N ARG A 500 49.20 -117.86 48.28
CA ARG A 500 47.89 -118.08 47.61
C ARG A 500 46.84 -117.04 48.04
N ASP A 501 46.83 -116.68 49.33
CA ASP A 501 45.84 -115.78 49.92
C ASP A 501 45.97 -114.31 49.45
N LEU A 502 47.13 -113.94 48.89
CA LEU A 502 47.38 -112.63 48.29
C LEU A 502 46.78 -112.48 46.88
N SER A 503 46.71 -113.57 46.11
CA SER A 503 46.31 -113.52 44.69
C SER A 503 44.81 -113.24 44.49
N THR A 504 43.97 -113.64 45.44
CA THR A 504 42.51 -113.46 45.36
C THR A 504 42.07 -112.03 45.67
N GLN A 505 42.87 -111.26 46.41
CA GLN A 505 42.55 -109.87 46.77
C GLN A 505 42.83 -108.86 45.65
N THR A 506 43.69 -109.20 44.68
CA THR A 506 44.03 -108.31 43.56
C THR A 506 42.95 -108.27 42.48
N GLU A 507 42.35 -109.43 42.15
CA GLU A 507 41.36 -109.55 41.08
C GLU A 507 40.09 -108.73 41.38
N ALA A 508 39.60 -108.80 42.61
CA ALA A 508 38.42 -108.05 43.07
C ALA A 508 38.57 -106.52 42.94
N ARG A 509 39.80 -105.98 42.96
CA ARG A 509 40.05 -104.54 42.81
C ARG A 509 39.99 -104.06 41.36
N ILE A 510 40.27 -104.93 40.39
CA ILE A 510 40.32 -104.56 38.97
C ILE A 510 38.90 -104.29 38.43
N SER A 511 37.95 -105.16 38.76
CA SER A 511 36.55 -105.04 38.31
C SER A 511 35.92 -103.70 38.73
N ALA A 512 36.11 -103.29 39.99
CA ALA A 512 35.57 -102.04 40.55
C ALA A 512 36.16 -100.74 39.94
N PHE A 513 37.22 -100.82 39.14
CA PHE A 513 37.73 -99.69 38.36
C PHE A 513 37.08 -99.57 36.98
N GLN A 514 36.65 -100.69 36.37
CA GLN A 514 36.09 -100.69 35.01
C GLN A 514 34.69 -100.05 34.97
N GLU A 515 33.83 -100.33 35.97
CA GLU A 515 32.50 -99.71 36.08
C GLU A 515 32.57 -98.17 36.17
N LYS A 516 33.55 -97.64 36.91
CA LYS A 516 33.77 -96.19 37.06
C LYS A 516 34.28 -95.52 35.79
N TYR A 517 34.98 -96.25 34.93
CA TYR A 517 35.43 -95.73 33.64
C TYR A 517 34.24 -95.52 32.70
N GLN A 518 33.34 -96.51 32.59
CA GLN A 518 32.17 -96.41 31.70
C GLN A 518 31.28 -95.21 32.06
N GLN A 519 30.99 -95.02 33.36
CA GLN A 519 30.17 -93.90 33.86
C GLN A 519 30.74 -92.51 33.54
N MET A 520 32.04 -92.40 33.22
CA MET A 520 32.65 -91.15 32.77
C MET A 520 32.51 -90.93 31.25
N VAL A 521 32.51 -91.99 30.45
CA VAL A 521 32.31 -91.92 28.99
C VAL A 521 30.90 -91.43 28.67
N ASP A 522 29.88 -92.05 29.27
CA ASP A 522 28.47 -91.75 29.00
C ASP A 522 28.12 -90.27 29.33
N ARG A 523 28.81 -89.68 30.32
CA ARG A 523 28.65 -88.28 30.71
C ARG A 523 29.28 -87.27 29.75
N VAL A 524 30.26 -87.69 28.93
CA VAL A 524 30.86 -86.81 27.91
C VAL A 524 29.92 -86.70 26.71
N ALA A 525 29.37 -87.81 26.22
CA ALA A 525 28.47 -87.81 25.06
C ALA A 525 27.27 -86.87 25.23
N VAL A 526 26.62 -86.89 26.39
CA VAL A 526 25.48 -86.00 26.72
C VAL A 526 25.88 -84.51 26.75
N ALA A 527 27.14 -84.20 27.07
CA ALA A 527 27.64 -82.82 27.07
C ALA A 527 27.98 -82.32 25.66
N GLU A 528 28.35 -83.21 24.73
CA GLU A 528 28.61 -82.87 23.33
C GLU A 528 27.31 -82.63 22.55
N GLU A 529 26.29 -83.49 22.74
CA GLU A 529 24.96 -83.31 22.15
C GLU A 529 24.34 -81.95 22.55
N ALA A 530 24.41 -81.59 23.84
CA ALA A 530 23.92 -80.32 24.35
C ALA A 530 24.67 -79.07 23.82
N ARG A 531 25.93 -79.22 23.40
CA ARG A 531 26.73 -78.14 22.77
C ARG A 531 26.27 -77.88 21.33
N ASP A 532 26.10 -78.94 20.55
CA ASP A 532 25.81 -78.81 19.12
C ASP A 532 24.36 -78.33 18.90
N ASP A 533 23.45 -78.71 19.79
CA ASP A 533 22.07 -78.22 19.85
C ASP A 533 21.97 -76.73 20.28
N ALA A 534 23.03 -76.16 20.88
CA ALA A 534 23.13 -74.72 21.15
C ALA A 534 23.65 -73.94 19.92
N LEU A 535 24.69 -74.45 19.25
CA LEU A 535 25.25 -73.87 18.02
C LEU A 535 24.21 -73.79 16.88
N SER A 536 23.32 -74.78 16.79
CA SER A 536 22.17 -74.80 15.87
C SER A 536 21.20 -73.63 16.10
N LYS A 537 21.00 -73.20 17.36
CA LYS A 537 20.09 -72.10 17.72
C LYS A 537 20.77 -70.73 17.54
N GLU A 538 22.07 -70.64 17.79
CA GLU A 538 22.87 -69.44 17.54
C GLU A 538 22.95 -69.10 16.04
N THR A 539 23.21 -70.09 15.20
CA THR A 539 23.26 -69.90 13.74
C THR A 539 21.92 -69.49 13.13
N GLN A 540 20.80 -69.97 13.68
CA GLN A 540 19.45 -69.53 13.28
C GLN A 540 19.15 -68.08 13.68
N SER A 541 19.55 -67.63 14.88
CA SER A 541 19.31 -66.24 15.31
C SER A 541 20.16 -65.24 14.50
N LEU A 542 21.41 -65.60 14.19
CA LEU A 542 22.30 -64.80 13.32
C LEU A 542 21.69 -64.61 11.91
N ALA A 543 21.10 -65.66 11.32
CA ALA A 543 20.44 -65.57 10.03
C ALA A 543 19.23 -64.63 10.03
N GLN A 544 18.46 -64.58 11.13
CA GLN A 544 17.33 -63.66 11.29
C GLN A 544 17.78 -62.20 11.42
N LEU A 545 18.90 -61.94 12.12
CA LEU A 545 19.48 -60.60 12.23
C LEU A 545 19.95 -60.07 10.86
N ILE A 546 20.70 -60.88 10.10
CA ILE A 546 21.16 -60.52 8.74
C ILE A 546 19.98 -60.25 7.79
N ALA A 547 18.87 -61.00 7.93
CA ALA A 547 17.66 -60.75 7.15
C ALA A 547 16.97 -59.43 7.51
N LYS A 548 17.05 -59.00 8.78
CA LYS A 548 16.50 -57.71 9.26
C LYS A 548 17.38 -56.53 8.87
N GLU A 549 18.70 -56.66 8.96
CA GLU A 549 19.67 -55.67 8.50
C GLU A 549 19.43 -55.32 7.03
N LYS A 550 19.33 -56.34 6.17
CA LYS A 550 18.99 -56.20 4.73
C LYS A 550 17.57 -55.69 4.44
N GLN A 551 16.68 -55.66 5.43
CA GLN A 551 15.38 -55.00 5.33
C GLN A 551 15.53 -53.49 5.60
N PHE A 552 16.32 -53.10 6.60
CA PHE A 552 16.60 -51.70 6.90
C PHE A 552 17.43 -51.02 5.81
N GLU A 553 18.43 -51.68 5.23
CA GLU A 553 19.25 -51.14 4.13
C GLU A 553 18.38 -50.65 2.95
N ARG A 554 17.35 -51.42 2.56
CA ARG A 554 16.43 -51.06 1.47
C ARG A 554 15.58 -49.85 1.82
N ILE A 555 15.00 -49.83 3.01
CA ILE A 555 14.16 -48.71 3.48
C ILE A 555 15.00 -47.42 3.55
N VAL A 556 16.27 -47.51 3.96
CA VAL A 556 17.20 -46.37 3.94
C VAL A 556 17.48 -45.91 2.51
N ALA A 557 17.72 -46.82 1.56
CA ALA A 557 17.93 -46.48 0.15
C ALA A 557 16.69 -45.82 -0.50
N GLU A 558 15.49 -46.37 -0.30
CA GLU A 558 14.22 -45.82 -0.80
C GLU A 558 13.94 -44.40 -0.25
N MET A 559 14.31 -44.13 1.01
CA MET A 559 14.17 -42.80 1.61
C MET A 559 15.25 -41.82 1.11
N GLN A 560 16.47 -42.29 0.83
CA GLN A 560 17.53 -41.47 0.21
C GLN A 560 17.18 -41.07 -1.22
N GLU A 561 16.60 -41.98 -2.02
CA GLU A 561 16.13 -41.70 -3.38
C GLU A 561 15.04 -40.62 -3.39
N LYS A 562 14.01 -40.78 -2.55
CA LYS A 562 12.93 -39.77 -2.38
C LYS A 562 13.49 -38.42 -1.94
N TRP A 563 14.44 -38.40 -1.00
CA TRP A 563 15.06 -37.15 -0.54
C TRP A 563 15.85 -36.42 -1.64
N GLN A 564 16.55 -37.14 -2.52
CA GLN A 564 17.21 -36.51 -3.67
C GLN A 564 16.18 -35.97 -4.67
N LEU A 565 15.10 -36.71 -4.96
CA LEU A 565 14.04 -36.28 -5.88
C LEU A 565 13.36 -34.97 -5.41
N GLU A 566 12.98 -34.89 -4.13
CA GLU A 566 12.41 -33.69 -3.51
C GLU A 566 13.40 -32.50 -3.57
N LYS A 567 14.68 -32.76 -3.32
CA LYS A 567 15.75 -31.76 -3.39
C LYS A 567 15.99 -31.25 -4.83
N GLU A 568 15.89 -32.12 -5.83
CA GLU A 568 15.97 -31.74 -7.24
C GLU A 568 14.76 -30.89 -7.65
N GLN A 569 13.53 -31.31 -7.30
CA GLN A 569 12.31 -30.53 -7.53
C GLN A 569 12.39 -29.14 -6.88
N ARG A 570 12.77 -29.08 -5.60
CA ARG A 570 13.00 -27.82 -4.89
C ARG A 570 14.01 -26.92 -5.62
N SER A 571 15.13 -27.49 -6.07
CA SER A 571 16.13 -26.72 -6.83
C SER A 571 15.60 -26.20 -8.17
N GLY A 572 14.61 -26.87 -8.76
CA GLY A 572 13.88 -26.44 -9.96
C GLY A 572 13.02 -25.22 -9.67
N LEU A 573 12.17 -25.30 -8.64
CA LEU A 573 11.31 -24.20 -8.19
C LEU A 573 12.13 -22.97 -7.75
N GLU A 574 13.28 -23.17 -7.08
CA GLU A 574 14.19 -22.08 -6.71
C GLU A 574 14.79 -21.39 -7.94
N ARG A 575 15.04 -22.11 -9.05
CA ARG A 575 15.50 -21.54 -10.33
C ARG A 575 14.39 -20.82 -11.08
N GLU A 576 13.18 -21.38 -11.13
CA GLU A 576 12.01 -20.72 -11.74
C GLU A 576 11.65 -19.42 -11.01
N LEU A 577 11.70 -19.43 -9.67
CA LEU A 577 11.43 -18.26 -8.85
C LEU A 577 12.45 -17.13 -9.07
N GLU A 578 13.73 -17.46 -9.28
CA GLU A 578 14.74 -16.44 -9.61
C GLU A 578 14.62 -15.93 -11.06
N LEU A 579 14.16 -16.75 -12.01
CA LEU A 579 13.77 -16.27 -13.34
C LEU A 579 12.60 -15.29 -13.26
N ARG A 580 11.53 -15.59 -12.49
CA ARG A 580 10.42 -14.65 -12.26
C ARG A 580 10.86 -13.35 -11.57
N ARG A 581 11.85 -13.40 -10.69
CA ARG A 581 12.48 -12.19 -10.10
C ARG A 581 13.28 -11.38 -11.11
N ALA A 582 13.92 -12.02 -12.09
CA ALA A 582 14.61 -11.33 -13.17
C ALA A 582 13.62 -10.62 -14.11
N GLU A 583 12.58 -11.34 -14.57
CA GLU A 583 11.48 -10.79 -15.37
C GLU A 583 10.81 -9.58 -14.69
N LEU A 584 10.55 -9.68 -13.38
CA LEU A 584 9.96 -8.59 -12.60
C LEU A 584 10.88 -7.36 -12.49
N ARG A 585 12.21 -7.57 -12.38
CA ARG A 585 13.20 -6.47 -12.37
C ARG A 585 13.26 -5.77 -13.73
N GLU A 586 13.33 -6.52 -14.83
CA GLU A 586 13.31 -5.95 -16.19
C GLU A 586 11.99 -5.19 -16.47
N ALA A 587 10.85 -5.70 -15.99
CA ALA A 587 9.57 -5.00 -16.06
C ALA A 587 9.57 -3.70 -15.26
N GLN A 588 10.13 -3.69 -14.04
CA GLN A 588 10.26 -2.49 -13.22
C GLN A 588 11.19 -1.45 -13.86
N GLU A 589 12.34 -1.85 -14.39
CA GLU A 589 13.25 -0.97 -15.13
C GLU A 589 12.58 -0.38 -16.39
N SER A 590 11.79 -1.19 -17.11
CA SER A 590 10.97 -0.74 -18.24
C SER A 590 9.91 0.29 -17.83
N ILE A 591 9.27 0.12 -16.68
CA ILE A 591 8.29 1.07 -16.13
C ILE A 591 8.99 2.38 -15.75
N VAL A 592 10.11 2.35 -15.01
CA VAL A 592 10.87 3.54 -14.62
C VAL A 592 11.38 4.31 -15.84
N LEU A 593 11.81 3.61 -16.90
CA LEU A 593 12.23 4.25 -18.16
C LEU A 593 11.04 4.92 -18.87
N LYS A 594 9.86 4.27 -18.91
CA LYS A 594 8.63 4.86 -19.49
C LYS A 594 8.16 6.07 -18.67
N GLU A 595 8.21 6.00 -17.35
CA GLU A 595 7.83 7.10 -16.46
C GLU A 595 8.76 8.31 -16.66
N LYS A 596 10.08 8.08 -16.72
CA LYS A 596 11.06 9.13 -17.04
C LYS A 596 10.79 9.79 -18.40
N ASN A 597 10.45 9.00 -19.42
CA ASN A 597 10.09 9.51 -20.74
C ASN A 597 8.75 10.29 -20.73
N ALA A 598 7.77 9.86 -19.92
CA ALA A 598 6.54 10.60 -19.71
C ALA A 598 6.78 11.93 -18.98
N GLN A 599 7.69 11.97 -18.00
CA GLN A 599 8.11 13.19 -17.31
C GLN A 599 8.80 14.18 -18.27
N THR A 600 9.68 13.71 -19.18
CA THR A 600 10.30 14.61 -20.18
C THR A 600 9.28 15.15 -21.18
N LEU A 601 8.38 14.31 -21.70
CA LEU A 601 7.30 14.76 -22.61
C LEU A 601 6.33 15.73 -21.91
N THR A 602 6.01 15.50 -20.62
CA THR A 602 5.19 16.41 -19.81
C THR A 602 5.87 17.77 -19.64
N LYS A 603 7.19 17.79 -19.44
CA LYS A 603 7.96 19.03 -19.38
C LYS A 603 7.96 19.75 -20.73
N GLU A 604 8.23 19.06 -21.84
CA GLU A 604 8.22 19.63 -23.18
C GLU A 604 6.85 20.23 -23.54
N LEU A 605 5.75 19.56 -23.20
CA LEU A 605 4.39 20.09 -23.35
C LEU A 605 4.17 21.36 -22.51
N GLN A 606 4.68 21.41 -21.27
CA GLN A 606 4.57 22.60 -20.43
C GLN A 606 5.45 23.75 -20.93
N ASP A 607 6.65 23.48 -21.44
CA ASP A 607 7.53 24.50 -22.03
C ASP A 607 6.94 25.07 -23.33
N VAL A 608 6.36 24.23 -24.20
CA VAL A 608 5.59 24.67 -25.39
C VAL A 608 4.36 25.49 -24.99
N ARG A 609 3.67 25.12 -23.91
CA ARG A 609 2.55 25.89 -23.35
C ARG A 609 3.00 27.26 -22.83
N ASN A 610 4.12 27.31 -22.11
CA ASN A 610 4.73 28.55 -21.62
C ASN A 610 5.12 29.48 -22.79
N GLU A 611 5.72 28.93 -23.86
CA GLU A 611 6.03 29.66 -25.08
C GLU A 611 4.77 30.22 -25.75
N TRP A 612 3.72 29.41 -25.90
CA TRP A 612 2.48 29.83 -26.54
C TRP A 612 1.77 30.93 -25.73
N GLN A 613 1.70 30.79 -24.40
CA GLN A 613 1.19 31.83 -23.51
C GLN A 613 2.02 33.12 -23.58
N THR A 614 3.35 33.02 -23.71
CA THR A 614 4.23 34.19 -23.87
C THR A 614 3.99 34.88 -25.22
N LYS A 615 3.83 34.12 -26.30
CA LYS A 615 3.49 34.64 -27.64
C LYS A 615 2.10 35.28 -27.66
N GLN A 616 1.11 34.66 -27.03
CA GLN A 616 -0.25 35.19 -26.88
C GLN A 616 -0.24 36.49 -26.07
N LYS A 617 0.47 36.52 -24.93
CA LYS A 617 0.61 37.73 -24.12
C LYS A 617 1.25 38.87 -24.92
N TYR A 618 2.34 38.60 -25.65
CA TYR A 618 3.00 39.59 -26.50
C TYR A 618 2.05 40.16 -27.58
N GLN A 619 1.22 39.32 -28.20
CA GLN A 619 0.18 39.79 -29.14
C GLN A 619 -0.87 40.65 -28.44
N ILE A 620 -1.32 40.29 -27.24
CA ILE A 620 -2.27 41.10 -26.45
C ILE A 620 -1.64 42.45 -26.08
N ASP A 621 -0.42 42.46 -25.57
CA ASP A 621 0.31 43.69 -25.22
C ASP A 621 0.51 44.59 -26.46
N MET A 622 0.78 44.01 -27.64
CA MET A 622 0.84 44.73 -28.93
C MET A 622 -0.51 45.32 -29.33
N TYR A 623 -1.62 44.58 -29.21
CA TYR A 623 -2.95 45.13 -29.50
C TYR A 623 -3.36 46.21 -28.49
N VAL A 624 -3.00 46.07 -27.21
CA VAL A 624 -3.21 47.11 -26.18
C VAL A 624 -2.40 48.37 -26.51
N GLN A 625 -1.17 48.23 -27.00
CA GLN A 625 -0.34 49.34 -27.50
C GLN A 625 -1.01 50.04 -28.69
N GLN A 626 -1.46 49.30 -29.70
CA GLN A 626 -2.18 49.85 -30.86
C GLN A 626 -3.48 50.56 -30.45
N ILE A 627 -4.25 50.02 -29.50
CA ILE A 627 -5.46 50.65 -28.96
C ILE A 627 -5.13 51.96 -28.24
N ARG A 628 -4.02 52.04 -27.49
CA ARG A 628 -3.56 53.29 -26.87
C ARG A 628 -3.16 54.33 -27.93
N GLU A 629 -2.44 53.94 -28.97
CA GLU A 629 -2.04 54.83 -30.06
C GLU A 629 -3.25 55.34 -30.86
N LEU A 630 -4.23 54.48 -31.13
CA LEU A 630 -5.49 54.88 -31.78
C LEU A 630 -6.33 55.81 -30.90
N LYS A 631 -6.38 55.58 -29.58
CA LYS A 631 -7.03 56.51 -28.63
C LYS A 631 -6.34 57.87 -28.60
N ALA A 632 -5.01 57.92 -28.51
CA ALA A 632 -4.27 59.18 -28.53
C ALA A 632 -4.48 59.96 -29.85
N ARG A 633 -4.57 59.27 -30.99
CA ARG A 633 -4.93 59.89 -32.29
C ARG A 633 -6.38 60.38 -32.33
N LEU A 634 -7.32 59.65 -31.72
CA LEU A 634 -8.72 60.09 -31.59
C LEU A 634 -8.81 61.34 -30.70
N GLU A 635 -8.19 61.32 -29.52
CA GLU A 635 -8.11 62.47 -28.61
C GLU A 635 -7.48 63.70 -29.30
N GLN A 636 -6.38 63.50 -30.06
CA GLN A 636 -5.80 64.58 -30.87
C GLN A 636 -6.83 65.15 -31.87
N SER A 637 -7.46 64.27 -32.67
CA SER A 637 -8.50 64.65 -33.65
C SER A 637 -9.69 65.38 -32.99
N GLU A 638 -10.13 64.93 -31.81
CA GLU A 638 -11.17 65.59 -31.03
C GLU A 638 -10.72 66.99 -30.55
N THR A 639 -9.47 67.18 -30.12
CA THR A 639 -8.97 68.53 -29.80
C THR A 639 -8.85 69.43 -31.03
N GLU A 640 -8.53 68.88 -32.21
CA GLU A 640 -8.48 69.63 -33.47
C GLU A 640 -9.89 70.02 -33.95
N VAL A 641 -10.86 69.11 -33.85
CA VAL A 641 -12.29 69.40 -34.10
C VAL A 641 -12.82 70.42 -33.09
N MET A 642 -12.41 70.37 -31.82
CA MET A 642 -12.82 71.37 -30.81
C MET A 642 -12.17 72.74 -31.04
N LYS A 643 -10.92 72.81 -31.52
CA LYS A 643 -10.31 74.05 -32.00
C LYS A 643 -11.08 74.61 -33.20
N ALA A 644 -11.35 73.78 -34.22
CA ALA A 644 -12.11 74.18 -35.40
C ALA A 644 -13.53 74.66 -35.06
N LYS A 645 -14.23 74.00 -34.11
CA LYS A 645 -15.51 74.48 -33.57
C LYS A 645 -15.37 75.83 -32.87
N ASN A 646 -14.35 76.02 -32.04
CA ASN A 646 -14.10 77.29 -31.35
C ASN A 646 -13.71 78.42 -32.31
N ASP A 647 -13.05 78.13 -33.43
CA ASP A 647 -12.75 79.14 -34.44
C ASP A 647 -13.95 79.41 -35.36
N THR A 648 -14.79 78.41 -35.62
CA THR A 648 -16.09 78.58 -36.29
C THR A 648 -17.07 79.41 -35.45
N THR A 649 -17.13 79.21 -34.13
CA THR A 649 -18.00 80.05 -33.27
C THR A 649 -17.47 81.47 -33.11
N LYS A 650 -16.15 81.69 -33.19
CA LYS A 650 -15.57 83.05 -33.32
C LYS A 650 -15.95 83.71 -34.64
N THR A 651 -15.85 83.01 -35.77
CA THR A 651 -16.22 83.60 -37.09
C THR A 651 -17.73 83.80 -37.20
N GLU A 652 -18.56 82.89 -36.68
CA GLU A 652 -20.01 83.13 -36.50
C GLU A 652 -20.29 84.35 -35.64
N HIS A 653 -19.60 84.52 -34.51
CA HIS A 653 -19.81 85.69 -33.64
C HIS A 653 -19.39 86.99 -34.33
N MET A 654 -18.26 86.99 -35.04
CA MET A 654 -17.82 88.12 -35.87
C MET A 654 -18.84 88.45 -36.97
N LEU A 655 -19.33 87.43 -37.69
CA LEU A 655 -20.37 87.58 -38.72
C LEU A 655 -21.71 88.06 -38.13
N ARG A 656 -22.09 87.62 -36.92
CA ARG A 656 -23.27 88.15 -36.20
C ARG A 656 -23.08 89.62 -35.81
N MET A 657 -21.89 90.01 -35.35
CA MET A 657 -21.57 91.42 -35.04
C MET A 657 -21.60 92.31 -36.29
N ASP A 658 -21.09 91.83 -37.42
CA ASP A 658 -21.16 92.56 -38.70
C ASP A 658 -22.56 92.54 -39.33
N HIS A 659 -23.34 91.48 -39.12
CA HIS A 659 -24.77 91.46 -39.46
C HIS A 659 -25.54 92.50 -38.65
N GLN A 660 -25.37 92.54 -37.32
CA GLN A 660 -25.98 93.57 -36.46
C GLN A 660 -25.56 95.00 -36.84
N ARG A 661 -24.31 95.20 -37.28
CA ARG A 661 -23.85 96.49 -37.85
C ARG A 661 -24.56 96.85 -39.15
N MET A 662 -24.87 95.87 -40.00
CA MET A 662 -25.68 96.09 -41.22
C MET A 662 -27.17 96.28 -40.92
N GLU A 663 -27.76 95.49 -40.02
CA GLU A 663 -29.14 95.66 -39.54
C GLU A 663 -29.33 97.06 -38.94
N ALA A 664 -28.37 97.56 -38.15
CA ALA A 664 -28.42 98.93 -37.61
C ALA A 664 -28.37 100.00 -38.71
N ARG A 665 -27.61 99.80 -39.79
CA ARG A 665 -27.60 100.71 -40.95
C ARG A 665 -28.92 100.66 -41.70
N PHE A 666 -29.40 99.49 -42.08
CA PHE A 666 -30.68 99.33 -42.77
C PHE A 666 -31.86 99.82 -41.93
N LYS A 667 -31.84 99.64 -40.61
CA LYS A 667 -32.84 100.20 -39.71
C LYS A 667 -32.83 101.73 -39.76
N ASN A 668 -31.67 102.38 -39.66
CA ASN A 668 -31.57 103.84 -39.78
C ASN A 668 -32.08 104.33 -41.15
N GLU A 669 -31.74 103.65 -42.24
CA GLU A 669 -32.26 103.95 -43.59
C GLU A 669 -33.78 103.75 -43.72
N LEU A 670 -34.33 102.75 -43.03
CA LEU A 670 -35.76 102.45 -43.00
C LEU A 670 -36.53 103.45 -42.12
N ASP A 671 -35.97 103.88 -40.99
CA ASP A 671 -36.51 104.95 -40.13
C ASP A 671 -36.49 106.30 -40.87
N MET A 672 -35.42 106.60 -41.63
CA MET A 672 -35.35 107.77 -42.53
C MET A 672 -36.40 107.71 -43.65
N ASN A 673 -36.57 106.55 -44.31
CA ASN A 673 -37.59 106.38 -45.34
C ASN A 673 -39.02 106.43 -44.77
N THR A 674 -39.25 105.89 -43.57
CA THR A 674 -40.53 105.95 -42.86
C THR A 674 -40.87 107.40 -42.48
N SER A 675 -39.88 108.16 -42.01
CA SER A 675 -40.02 109.60 -41.76
C SER A 675 -40.38 110.38 -43.04
N ARG A 676 -39.80 110.01 -44.19
CA ARG A 676 -40.17 110.58 -45.50
C ARG A 676 -41.58 110.18 -45.93
N LEU A 677 -41.97 108.92 -45.72
CA LEU A 677 -43.30 108.39 -46.04
C LEU A 677 -44.41 109.06 -45.21
N SER A 678 -44.16 109.38 -43.94
CA SER A 678 -45.12 110.11 -43.10
C SER A 678 -45.44 111.48 -43.68
N ARG A 679 -44.41 112.28 -44.01
CA ARG A 679 -44.59 113.62 -44.60
C ARG A 679 -45.42 113.59 -45.88
N LEU A 680 -45.19 112.58 -46.74
CA LEU A 680 -45.97 112.39 -47.98
C LEU A 680 -47.43 111.98 -47.72
N LYS A 681 -47.73 111.27 -46.61
CA LYS A 681 -49.11 111.00 -46.18
C LYS A 681 -49.80 112.25 -45.66
N ASP A 682 -49.11 113.05 -44.85
CA ASP A 682 -49.64 114.31 -44.30
C ASP A 682 -49.95 115.33 -45.41
N GLU A 683 -49.07 115.40 -46.41
CA GLU A 683 -49.22 116.23 -47.61
C GLU A 683 -50.38 115.72 -48.49
N LYS A 684 -50.50 114.39 -48.72
CA LYS A 684 -51.64 113.80 -49.42
C LYS A 684 -52.97 114.14 -48.73
N ALA A 685 -53.05 113.99 -47.40
CA ALA A 685 -54.28 114.22 -46.65
C ALA A 685 -54.78 115.67 -46.76
N ARG A 686 -53.87 116.66 -46.83
CA ARG A 686 -54.24 118.06 -47.11
C ARG A 686 -54.87 118.22 -48.50
N VAL A 687 -54.31 117.59 -49.52
CA VAL A 687 -54.82 117.67 -50.90
C VAL A 687 -56.19 117.00 -51.01
N GLU A 688 -56.39 115.83 -50.38
CA GLU A 688 -57.69 115.14 -50.35
C GLU A 688 -58.78 115.98 -49.64
N SER A 689 -58.43 116.68 -48.56
CA SER A 689 -59.35 117.60 -47.87
C SER A 689 -59.73 118.81 -48.74
N GLN A 690 -58.78 119.44 -49.43
CA GLN A 690 -59.05 120.56 -50.33
C GLN A 690 -59.93 120.14 -51.53
N LEU A 691 -59.73 118.93 -52.06
CA LEU A 691 -60.54 118.39 -53.15
C LEU A 691 -62.02 118.25 -52.76
N GLN A 692 -62.28 117.71 -51.57
CA GLN A 692 -63.66 117.55 -51.05
C GLN A 692 -64.36 118.90 -50.84
N GLU A 693 -63.64 119.92 -50.34
CA GLU A 693 -64.23 121.25 -50.15
C GLU A 693 -64.61 121.91 -51.49
N ILE A 694 -63.78 121.74 -52.53
CA ILE A 694 -64.07 122.22 -53.89
C ILE A 694 -65.30 121.50 -54.47
N GLN A 695 -65.41 120.18 -54.30
CA GLN A 695 -66.55 119.38 -54.79
C GLN A 695 -67.87 119.78 -54.10
N ALA A 696 -67.86 120.03 -52.80
CA ALA A 696 -69.04 120.50 -52.06
C ALA A 696 -69.52 121.89 -52.52
N ARG A 697 -68.57 122.80 -52.80
CA ARG A 697 -68.85 124.12 -53.38
C ARG A 697 -69.39 124.01 -54.81
N GLN A 698 -68.85 123.11 -55.64
CA GLN A 698 -69.35 122.87 -57.00
C GLN A 698 -70.81 122.41 -56.98
N ALA A 699 -71.16 121.42 -56.16
CA ALA A 699 -72.53 120.91 -56.05
C ALA A 699 -73.55 121.99 -55.64
N THR A 700 -73.18 122.87 -54.70
CA THR A 700 -74.05 123.98 -54.26
C THR A 700 -74.22 125.08 -55.30
N TYR A 701 -73.26 125.29 -56.22
CA TYR A 701 -73.47 126.16 -57.37
C TYR A 701 -74.37 125.53 -58.45
N THR A 702 -74.22 124.22 -58.74
CA THR A 702 -75.08 123.52 -59.71
C THR A 702 -76.56 123.61 -59.32
N SER A 703 -76.91 123.37 -58.05
CA SER A 703 -78.30 123.50 -57.58
C SER A 703 -78.85 124.93 -57.66
N LYS A 704 -78.00 125.96 -57.52
CA LYS A 704 -78.42 127.36 -57.68
C LYS A 704 -78.67 127.75 -59.14
N ILE A 705 -77.89 127.22 -60.07
CA ILE A 705 -78.08 127.46 -61.52
C ILE A 705 -79.44 126.92 -61.95
N ILE A 706 -79.76 125.67 -61.61
CA ILE A 706 -81.05 125.03 -61.97
C ILE A 706 -82.24 125.84 -61.42
N ALA A 707 -82.17 126.33 -60.18
CA ALA A 707 -83.24 127.16 -59.61
C ALA A 707 -83.42 128.50 -60.35
N LEU A 708 -82.33 129.17 -60.69
CA LEU A 708 -82.37 130.45 -61.43
C LEU A 708 -82.83 130.28 -62.88
N GLU A 709 -82.48 129.17 -63.54
CA GLU A 709 -82.98 128.82 -64.88
C GLU A 709 -84.51 128.59 -64.86
N GLN A 710 -85.04 127.99 -63.79
CA GLN A 710 -86.47 127.81 -63.57
C GLN A 710 -87.20 129.16 -63.39
N GLU A 711 -86.72 130.02 -62.47
CA GLU A 711 -87.31 131.35 -62.21
C GLU A 711 -87.29 132.25 -63.46
N LEU A 712 -86.21 132.20 -64.25
CA LEU A 712 -86.04 133.03 -65.44
C LEU A 712 -87.02 132.63 -66.57
N ALA A 713 -87.35 131.33 -66.68
CA ALA A 713 -88.37 130.85 -67.63
C ALA A 713 -89.78 131.37 -67.28
N ASP A 714 -90.17 131.30 -66.01
CA ASP A 714 -91.48 131.79 -65.54
C ASP A 714 -91.61 133.32 -65.71
N MET A 715 -90.54 134.07 -65.39
CA MET A 715 -90.49 135.52 -65.61
C MET A 715 -90.58 135.89 -67.10
N HIS A 716 -89.93 135.11 -67.99
CA HIS A 716 -90.04 135.34 -69.43
C HIS A 716 -91.48 135.11 -69.94
N HIS A 717 -92.19 134.12 -69.38
CA HIS A 717 -93.60 133.88 -69.72
C HIS A 717 -94.49 135.06 -69.31
N GLN A 718 -94.31 135.62 -68.11
CA GLN A 718 -95.04 136.81 -67.66
C GLN A 718 -94.75 138.04 -68.53
N CYS A 719 -93.48 138.29 -68.90
CA CYS A 719 -93.10 139.41 -69.74
C CYS A 719 -93.80 139.37 -71.12
N SER A 720 -93.89 138.19 -71.73
CA SER A 720 -94.59 138.00 -73.01
C SER A 720 -96.10 138.28 -72.91
N GLN A 721 -96.75 137.94 -71.79
CA GLN A 721 -98.16 138.30 -71.56
C GLN A 721 -98.34 139.81 -71.37
N MET A 722 -97.45 140.47 -70.62
CA MET A 722 -97.50 141.92 -70.44
C MET A 722 -97.27 142.70 -71.74
N HIS A 723 -96.40 142.23 -72.63
CA HIS A 723 -96.05 142.97 -73.85
C HIS A 723 -97.27 143.17 -74.77
N LEU A 724 -98.09 142.13 -74.94
CA LEU A 724 -99.37 142.19 -75.67
C LEU A 724 -100.35 143.23 -75.09
N VAL A 725 -100.40 143.38 -73.76
CA VAL A 725 -101.25 144.37 -73.09
C VAL A 725 -100.73 145.80 -73.30
N VAL A 726 -99.40 145.98 -73.45
CA VAL A 726 -98.79 147.28 -73.74
C VAL A 726 -99.07 147.72 -75.18
N GLU A 727 -98.92 146.85 -76.19
CA GLU A 727 -99.23 147.21 -77.59
C GLU A 727 -100.71 147.66 -77.77
N GLU A 728 -101.64 146.96 -77.10
CA GLU A 728 -103.07 147.26 -77.04
C GLU A 728 -103.39 148.60 -76.33
N ALA A 729 -102.49 149.09 -75.49
CA ALA A 729 -102.59 150.37 -74.77
C ALA A 729 -101.93 151.53 -75.51
N GLU A 730 -100.73 151.33 -76.07
CA GLU A 730 -100.00 152.34 -76.87
C GLU A 730 -100.80 152.77 -78.10
N ARG A 731 -101.50 151.82 -78.74
CA ARG A 731 -102.41 152.10 -79.86
C ARG A 731 -103.52 153.09 -79.49
N LYS A 732 -104.06 153.00 -78.27
CA LYS A 732 -105.09 153.92 -77.74
C LYS A 732 -104.49 155.25 -77.29
N ALA A 733 -103.27 155.25 -76.78
CA ALA A 733 -102.54 156.48 -76.42
C ALA A 733 -102.24 157.35 -77.65
N SER A 734 -101.88 156.74 -78.79
CA SER A 734 -101.64 157.43 -80.07
C SER A 734 -102.86 158.23 -80.53
N ASP A 735 -104.05 157.63 -80.50
CA ASP A 735 -105.28 158.30 -80.95
C ASP A 735 -105.63 159.50 -80.05
N VAL A 736 -105.47 159.37 -78.73
CA VAL A 736 -105.68 160.48 -77.77
C VAL A 736 -104.65 161.59 -77.94
N ALA A 737 -103.39 161.26 -78.22
CA ALA A 737 -102.34 162.25 -78.47
C ALA A 737 -102.66 163.13 -79.71
N SER A 738 -103.25 162.54 -80.75
CA SER A 738 -103.69 163.28 -81.95
C SER A 738 -104.76 164.34 -81.62
N GLN A 739 -105.67 164.04 -80.70
CA GLN A 739 -106.74 164.95 -80.27
C GLN A 739 -106.18 166.07 -79.38
N LEU A 740 -105.24 165.76 -78.48
CA LEU A 740 -104.61 166.74 -77.58
C LEU A 740 -103.82 167.82 -78.35
N ALA A 741 -103.16 167.43 -79.44
CA ALA A 741 -102.37 168.34 -80.28
C ALA A 741 -103.19 169.50 -80.86
N MET A 742 -104.45 169.25 -81.25
CA MET A 742 -105.35 170.30 -81.74
C MET A 742 -105.79 171.28 -80.64
N VAL A 743 -105.99 170.79 -79.41
CA VAL A 743 -106.43 171.63 -78.28
C VAL A 743 -105.32 172.56 -77.79
N LEU A 744 -104.08 172.05 -77.69
CA LEU A 744 -102.91 172.84 -77.28
C LEU A 744 -102.62 174.03 -78.21
N SER A 745 -102.89 173.87 -79.51
CA SER A 745 -102.77 174.94 -80.51
C SER A 745 -103.64 176.16 -80.17
N ALA A 746 -104.90 175.94 -79.76
CA ALA A 746 -105.82 177.02 -79.42
C ALA A 746 -105.46 177.73 -78.10
N GLN A 747 -105.03 176.97 -77.08
CA GLN A 747 -104.82 177.52 -75.74
C GLN A 747 -103.59 178.44 -75.64
N GLN A 748 -102.58 178.26 -76.50
CA GLN A 748 -101.44 179.18 -76.61
C GLN A 748 -101.83 180.60 -77.05
N GLN A 749 -103.03 180.79 -77.63
CA GLN A 749 -103.54 182.11 -78.00
C GLN A 749 -104.08 182.91 -76.81
N GLN A 750 -104.53 182.25 -75.73
CA GLN A 750 -105.03 182.91 -74.51
C GLN A 750 -103.91 183.34 -73.55
N LEU A 751 -102.87 182.51 -73.37
CA LEU A 751 -101.80 182.75 -72.39
C LEU A 751 -101.03 184.06 -72.62
N ARG A 752 -101.10 184.64 -73.82
CA ARG A 752 -100.50 185.94 -74.15
C ARG A 752 -101.17 187.15 -73.48
N GLN A 753 -102.38 187.01 -72.92
CA GLN A 753 -103.13 188.13 -72.33
C GLN A 753 -103.06 188.22 -70.79
N GLU A 754 -102.72 187.15 -70.06
CA GLU A 754 -102.54 187.21 -68.60
C GLU A 754 -101.27 187.97 -68.16
N VAL A 755 -100.29 188.11 -69.06
CA VAL A 755 -98.94 188.62 -68.73
C VAL A 755 -98.94 190.09 -68.30
N GLU A 756 -99.89 190.92 -68.76
CA GLU A 756 -99.87 192.38 -68.52
C GLU A 756 -100.26 192.80 -67.09
N ILE A 757 -101.31 192.20 -66.50
CA ILE A 757 -101.99 192.77 -65.32
C ILE A 757 -101.31 192.36 -63.99
N LYS A 758 -100.53 191.27 -63.99
CA LYS A 758 -99.73 190.79 -62.83
C LYS A 758 -98.68 191.80 -62.34
N SER A 759 -98.40 192.85 -63.12
CA SER A 759 -97.43 193.91 -62.83
C SER A 759 -97.82 194.89 -61.70
N THR A 760 -99.07 194.90 -61.25
CA THR A 760 -99.67 196.11 -60.67
C THR A 760 -99.44 196.38 -59.17
N LEU A 761 -99.72 195.44 -58.24
CA LEU A 761 -99.96 195.83 -56.83
C LEU A 761 -99.39 194.95 -55.70
N ASP A 762 -98.16 194.46 -55.83
CA ASP A 762 -97.34 193.94 -54.69
C ASP A 762 -96.97 195.01 -53.62
N ARG A 763 -97.70 196.13 -53.57
CA ARG A 763 -97.21 197.43 -53.06
C ARG A 763 -97.46 197.71 -51.58
N THR A 764 -98.34 196.94 -50.92
CA THR A 764 -98.87 197.26 -49.57
C THR A 764 -98.43 196.30 -48.46
N ARG A 765 -97.54 195.35 -48.76
CA ARG A 765 -97.12 194.24 -47.88
C ARG A 765 -96.23 194.62 -46.68
N LEU A 766 -95.93 195.91 -46.48
CA LEU A 766 -94.75 196.36 -45.69
C LEU A 766 -95.03 196.90 -44.27
N GLU A 767 -96.24 197.37 -43.96
CA GLU A 767 -96.35 198.56 -43.10
C GLU A 767 -96.28 198.37 -41.56
N LYS A 768 -96.73 197.24 -40.97
CA LYS A 768 -96.70 197.00 -39.51
C LYS A 768 -96.50 195.52 -39.17
N SER A 769 -95.33 195.03 -38.77
CA SER A 769 -93.99 195.66 -38.72
C SER A 769 -93.72 196.76 -37.68
N ARG A 770 -94.56 196.99 -36.64
CA ARG A 770 -94.30 198.09 -35.67
C ARG A 770 -94.53 197.83 -34.17
N LEU A 771 -95.67 197.27 -33.73
CA LEU A 771 -96.17 197.53 -32.36
C LEU A 771 -96.16 196.37 -31.34
N GLU A 772 -95.46 195.26 -31.60
CA GLU A 772 -95.27 194.20 -30.58
C GLU A 772 -94.29 194.59 -29.45
N ARG A 773 -93.55 195.70 -29.60
CA ARG A 773 -92.30 195.93 -28.84
C ARG A 773 -92.36 197.00 -27.75
N GLU A 774 -93.47 197.68 -27.53
CA GLU A 774 -93.59 198.69 -26.47
C GLU A 774 -93.93 198.07 -25.09
N ILE A 775 -92.93 197.35 -24.56
CA ILE A 775 -92.40 197.56 -23.19
C ILE A 775 -93.34 197.20 -22.00
N ALA A 776 -93.06 196.26 -21.08
CA ALA A 776 -91.82 195.81 -20.44
C ALA A 776 -91.16 196.76 -19.40
N VAL A 777 -91.89 197.70 -18.75
CA VAL A 777 -91.29 198.69 -17.79
C VAL A 777 -91.79 198.70 -16.34
N ARG A 778 -92.88 198.04 -15.92
CA ARG A 778 -93.42 198.18 -14.54
C ARG A 778 -93.57 196.90 -13.72
N SER A 779 -92.42 196.28 -13.43
CA SER A 779 -92.27 195.25 -12.38
C SER A 779 -91.08 195.57 -11.45
N GLN A 780 -91.28 196.42 -10.44
CA GLN A 780 -90.38 196.54 -9.29
C GLN A 780 -91.13 197.05 -8.05
N TYR A 781 -90.60 196.78 -6.85
CA TYR A 781 -91.07 197.21 -5.53
C TYR A 781 -92.39 196.61 -5.01
N HIS A 782 -92.36 195.54 -4.21
CA HIS A 782 -91.44 194.39 -4.17
C HIS A 782 -92.13 193.21 -3.44
N PHE A 783 -91.66 191.99 -3.66
CA PHE A 783 -92.41 190.74 -3.42
C PHE A 783 -91.79 189.94 -2.26
N ASN A 784 -92.58 189.51 -1.27
CA ASN A 784 -92.05 189.27 0.09
C ASN A 784 -92.77 188.17 0.91
N GLN A 785 -91.97 187.28 1.54
CA GLN A 785 -92.15 186.52 2.81
C GLN A 785 -93.43 185.74 3.19
N THR A 786 -93.14 184.66 3.96
CA THR A 786 -93.84 184.08 5.15
C THR A 786 -94.58 182.74 4.99
N ILE A 787 -94.23 181.80 5.90
CA ILE A 787 -94.70 180.40 6.11
C ILE A 787 -94.32 179.43 4.98
#